data_AF-A0A5Q0GQ67-F1
#
_entry.id   AF-A0A5Q0GQ67-F1
#
_cell.length_a   1.000
_cell.length_b   1.000
_cell.length_c   1.000
_cell.angle_alpha   90.00
_cell.angle_beta   90.00
_cell.angle_gamma   90.00
#
_symmetry.space_group_name_H-M   'P 1'
#
loop_
_entity.id
_entity.type
_entity.pdbx_description
1 polymer ?
#
loop_
_entity_poly.entity_id
_entity_poly.type
_entity_poly.pdbx_seq_one_letter_code
_entity_poly.pdbx_strand_id
1 'polypeptide(L)'
;MKRLFPVLFALSFTTVLLLQNLTPATAQISPSPRQEIRGVWLTNNDFDILRNRAKVQDTLTQLRRLNFNTIYPVVWNDGYTKYPSAVTQRMGIPYFFRGTEGQDVIADIISQARSQGLLAIPWFEFGFMAPLTSELASQHPDWLTQKQDGTQTSISAAGEVAWLNPFHPEVQQFITDLVVEIITKYNADGIQFDDHMSLPVDFGYDKYTINLYRQETGNPPPPNPQAQAWIKWRADKITAFMVQLNQAVKARKPNAIFAVSPNYYDFAYKLQLQDWLNWVRLGVVDELVVQVYRNDLQSFNSKLITPEILETQQLIPTGIGIMTGLRNRQVSMSQIQSQVRAAQERGLGAVFFYYESLWDYAPEPVAQRQAAFQQLFPNPARRDTSQITARKPSFNTISVPLYTKGSVGQRERGYFLEVAVAGGQPRRVLMDTGSGGLRVPREFLGNAPINRTGQIVREVLNDGTILEGELVYTSMRMGLIATEEPVPVQIVTSRQCVAQKPNCSARGNTPFSGIIGVNYAERSLPYNPLRKLPGNLSNGFIIAGDRTSGNSSLILGLTAQNRGGFNLASLTQQPAMNSIPGNRWDSRLNGVCLTISGSAMKNTCNAKMLADTGVISSFIDFKSASLMGKLKPGRLSPNNTLKLSIPRILDYSLAPGNRNGFNVWNLNVSPQLDQAMVVNSGIALFDRYNVLFDPVNGQEGFRLRS
;
A
#
# COMPACT_ATOMS: atom_id res chain seq x y z
N MET A 1 -37.93 36.51 50.82
CA MET A 1 -36.64 36.09 50.20
C MET A 1 -36.05 34.74 50.68
N LYS A 2 -36.72 33.94 51.54
CA LYS A 2 -36.17 32.63 52.01
C LYS A 2 -36.74 31.37 51.31
N ARG A 3 -37.69 31.51 50.36
CA ARG A 3 -38.28 30.38 49.61
C ARG A 3 -37.95 30.35 48.11
N LEU A 4 -37.31 31.39 47.56
CA LEU A 4 -36.89 31.43 46.15
C LEU A 4 -35.50 30.81 45.91
N PHE A 5 -34.64 30.80 46.93
CA PHE A 5 -33.27 30.32 46.81
C PHE A 5 -33.13 28.82 46.46
N PRO A 6 -33.92 27.90 47.04
CA PRO A 6 -33.81 26.47 46.71
C PRO A 6 -34.28 26.17 45.27
N VAL A 7 -35.27 26.92 44.78
CA VAL A 7 -35.83 26.75 43.43
C VAL A 7 -34.87 27.27 42.37
N LEU A 8 -34.23 28.43 42.62
CA LEU A 8 -33.19 28.97 41.74
C LEU A 8 -31.93 28.09 41.74
N PHE A 9 -31.58 27.46 42.86
CA PHE A 9 -30.48 26.51 42.93
C PHE A 9 -30.79 25.21 42.18
N ALA A 10 -32.02 24.68 42.30
CA ALA A 10 -32.43 23.49 41.57
C ALA A 10 -32.51 23.72 40.05
N LEU A 11 -32.99 24.89 39.61
CA LEU A 11 -33.00 25.30 38.19
C LEU A 11 -31.60 25.50 37.62
N SER A 12 -30.68 26.10 38.40
CA SER A 12 -29.26 26.23 38.06
C SER A 12 -28.57 24.85 37.95
N PHE A 13 -28.83 23.96 38.91
CA PHE A 13 -28.22 22.63 38.92
C PHE A 13 -28.72 21.75 37.77
N THR A 14 -30.01 21.84 37.42
CA THR A 14 -30.59 21.12 36.26
C THR A 14 -30.14 21.71 34.92
N THR A 15 -29.94 23.02 34.79
CA THR A 15 -29.36 23.61 33.56
C THR A 15 -27.88 23.24 33.38
N VAL A 16 -27.08 23.17 34.44
CA VAL A 16 -25.68 22.70 34.36
C VAL A 16 -25.61 21.21 34.00
N LEU A 17 -26.51 20.37 34.55
CA LEU A 17 -26.59 18.94 34.22
C LEU A 17 -27.09 18.68 32.79
N LEU A 18 -27.97 19.52 32.24
CA LEU A 18 -28.44 19.42 30.86
C LEU A 18 -27.41 19.96 29.85
N LEU A 19 -26.61 20.95 30.22
CA LEU A 19 -25.53 21.50 29.36
C LEU A 19 -24.27 20.61 29.35
N GLN A 20 -23.98 19.86 30.41
CA GLN A 20 -22.85 18.92 30.43
C GLN A 20 -23.09 17.64 29.61
N ASN A 21 -24.35 17.27 29.35
CA ASN A 21 -24.72 16.08 28.56
C ASN A 21 -24.87 16.34 27.05
N LEU A 22 -24.58 17.56 26.57
CA LEU A 22 -24.64 17.94 25.15
C LEU A 22 -23.27 18.21 24.52
N THR A 23 -22.17 17.85 25.19
CA THR A 23 -20.89 17.74 24.49
C THR A 23 -20.87 16.39 23.78
N PRO A 24 -20.82 16.34 22.43
CA PRO A 24 -20.48 15.09 21.78
C PRO A 24 -19.11 14.71 22.32
N ALA A 25 -19.02 13.55 22.96
CA ALA A 25 -17.75 12.90 23.23
C ALA A 25 -17.11 12.61 21.87
N THR A 26 -16.42 13.59 21.29
CA THR A 26 -15.35 13.31 20.37
C THR A 26 -14.41 12.41 21.16
N ALA A 27 -14.35 11.14 20.74
CA ALA A 27 -13.31 10.25 21.20
C ALA A 27 -11.98 11.00 21.03
N GLN A 28 -11.43 11.52 22.13
CA GLN A 28 -10.07 12.00 22.16
C GLN A 28 -9.22 10.76 21.95
N ILE A 29 -8.91 10.47 20.69
CA ILE A 29 -7.73 9.68 20.34
C ILE A 29 -6.61 10.35 21.13
N SER A 30 -6.06 9.64 22.12
CA SER A 30 -4.98 10.16 22.95
C SER A 30 -3.93 10.73 21.98
N PRO A 31 -3.59 12.02 22.05
CA PRO A 31 -2.51 12.53 21.24
C PRO A 31 -1.27 11.78 21.70
N SER A 32 -0.80 10.83 20.90
CA SER A 32 0.58 10.37 21.01
C SER A 32 1.43 11.63 21.06
N PRO A 33 2.30 11.82 22.06
CA PRO A 33 3.04 13.07 22.23
C PRO A 33 3.90 13.25 20.98
N ARG A 34 3.38 14.00 20.00
CA ARG A 34 4.07 14.21 18.73
C ARG A 34 5.32 14.97 19.06
N GLN A 35 6.45 14.32 18.88
CA GLN A 35 7.74 14.91 19.14
C GLN A 35 7.96 16.00 18.10
N GLU A 36 7.82 17.27 18.51
CA GLU A 36 8.01 18.43 17.65
C GLU A 36 9.38 18.35 16.96
N ILE A 37 9.39 18.48 15.63
CA ILE A 37 10.61 18.47 14.85
C ILE A 37 11.16 19.89 14.79
N ARG A 38 12.42 20.06 15.24
CA ARG A 38 13.18 21.31 15.13
C ARG A 38 14.53 20.99 14.52
N GLY A 39 14.55 21.03 13.20
CA GLY A 39 15.62 20.44 12.41
C GLY A 39 16.43 21.45 11.61
N VAL A 40 17.63 21.05 11.18
CA VAL A 40 18.41 21.76 10.18
C VAL A 40 19.15 20.78 9.28
N TRP A 41 19.14 21.03 7.97
CA TRP A 41 19.99 20.29 7.03
C TRP A 41 21.42 20.82 7.05
N LEU A 42 22.40 19.91 7.09
CA LEU A 42 23.80 20.24 6.87
C LEU A 42 24.20 19.60 5.54
N THR A 43 24.28 20.45 4.53
CA THR A 43 24.44 20.15 3.11
C THR A 43 25.91 20.00 2.72
N ASN A 44 26.17 19.78 1.42
CA ASN A 44 27.51 19.82 0.85
C ASN A 44 28.16 21.22 0.96
N ASN A 45 27.37 22.31 1.05
CA ASN A 45 27.92 23.65 1.26
C ASN A 45 28.53 23.78 2.67
N ASP A 46 27.92 23.12 3.66
CA ASP A 46 28.42 23.10 5.04
C ASP A 46 29.61 22.13 5.22
N PHE A 47 30.15 21.52 4.15
CA PHE A 47 31.10 20.43 4.28
C PHE A 47 32.41 20.85 4.96
N ASP A 48 32.81 22.12 4.85
CA ASP A 48 33.96 22.69 5.58
C ASP A 48 33.76 22.71 7.09
N ILE A 49 32.50 22.72 7.56
CA ILE A 49 32.12 22.51 8.95
C ILE A 49 32.16 21.02 9.25
N LEU A 50 31.46 20.21 8.44
CA LEU A 50 31.31 18.76 8.66
C LEU A 50 32.64 18.02 8.75
N ARG A 51 33.65 18.44 7.97
CA ARG A 51 34.98 17.82 7.97
C ARG A 51 35.87 18.20 9.16
N ASN A 52 35.48 19.17 9.99
CA ASN A 52 36.31 19.67 11.10
C ASN A 52 35.64 19.44 12.46
N ARG A 53 36.30 18.69 13.36
CA ARG A 53 35.71 18.25 14.63
C ARG A 53 35.27 19.40 15.53
N ALA A 54 36.10 20.43 15.64
CA ALA A 54 35.82 21.59 16.48
C ALA A 54 34.64 22.40 15.93
N LYS A 55 34.59 22.62 14.61
CA LYS A 55 33.44 23.30 13.98
C LYS A 55 32.14 22.51 14.17
N VAL A 56 32.17 21.19 14.04
CA VAL A 56 31.00 20.33 14.34
C VAL A 56 30.55 20.53 15.79
N GLN A 57 31.48 20.49 16.74
CA GLN A 57 31.18 20.68 18.16
C GLN A 57 30.49 22.02 18.42
N ASP A 58 31.05 23.11 17.88
CA ASP A 58 30.53 24.47 18.02
C ASP A 58 29.13 24.61 17.38
N THR A 59 28.96 24.08 16.17
CA THR A 59 27.68 24.05 15.46
C THR A 59 26.60 23.35 16.28
N LEU A 60 26.89 22.15 16.79
CA LEU A 60 25.92 21.38 17.58
C LEU A 60 25.60 22.07 18.92
N THR A 61 26.60 22.68 19.56
CA THR A 61 26.40 23.44 20.81
C THR A 61 25.52 24.67 20.57
N GLN A 62 25.73 25.39 19.46
CA GLN A 62 24.90 26.51 19.07
C GLN A 62 23.46 26.07 18.80
N LEU A 63 23.25 25.01 18.03
CA LEU A 63 21.92 24.47 17.72
C LEU A 63 21.19 24.03 19.00
N ARG A 64 21.87 23.30 19.89
CA ARG A 64 21.32 22.89 21.19
C ARG A 64 20.91 24.10 22.03
N ARG A 65 21.75 25.14 22.10
CA ARG A 65 21.43 26.38 22.84
C ARG A 65 20.14 27.03 22.33
N LEU A 66 19.94 26.99 21.02
CA LEU A 66 18.75 27.51 20.34
C LEU A 66 17.56 26.50 20.34
N ASN A 67 17.63 25.44 21.13
CA ASN A 67 16.59 24.43 21.30
C ASN A 67 16.19 23.67 20.02
N PHE A 68 17.12 23.55 19.06
CA PHE A 68 17.04 22.54 18.00
C PHE A 68 17.18 21.14 18.60
N ASN A 69 16.62 20.13 17.93
CA ASN A 69 16.64 18.75 18.42
C ASN A 69 17.07 17.71 17.38
N THR A 70 17.16 18.09 16.12
CA THR A 70 17.51 17.17 15.02
C THR A 70 18.45 17.85 14.04
N ILE A 71 19.45 17.13 13.55
CA ILE A 71 20.25 17.52 12.40
C ILE A 71 20.18 16.44 11.31
N TYR A 72 20.22 16.88 10.05
CA TYR A 72 20.23 16.02 8.87
C TYR A 72 21.55 16.21 8.09
N PRO A 73 22.63 15.53 8.49
CA PRO A 73 23.92 15.65 7.79
C PRO A 73 23.91 14.87 6.47
N VAL A 74 24.36 15.51 5.39
CA VAL A 74 24.50 14.88 4.08
C VAL A 74 25.50 13.71 4.14
N VAL A 75 25.11 12.56 3.61
CA VAL A 75 25.97 11.36 3.56
C VAL A 75 26.13 10.76 2.17
N TRP A 76 25.20 11.06 1.27
CA TRP A 76 25.19 10.60 -0.12
C TRP A 76 24.87 11.77 -1.06
N ASN A 77 25.89 12.19 -1.82
CA ASN A 77 25.83 13.30 -2.76
C ASN A 77 26.97 13.13 -3.79
N ASP A 78 26.85 13.72 -4.99
CA ASP A 78 27.87 13.71 -6.05
C ASP A 78 28.29 12.32 -6.56
N GLY A 79 27.54 11.26 -6.22
CA GLY A 79 27.92 9.87 -6.48
C GLY A 79 28.95 9.29 -5.50
N TYR A 80 29.20 9.95 -4.37
CA TYR A 80 30.19 9.54 -3.37
C TYR A 80 29.62 9.58 -1.95
N THR A 81 30.16 8.73 -1.09
CA THR A 81 29.86 8.76 0.34
C THR A 81 30.67 9.84 1.05
N LYS A 82 30.09 10.44 2.10
CA LYS A 82 30.81 11.33 3.03
C LYS A 82 31.46 10.56 4.20
N TYR A 83 31.67 9.25 4.03
CA TYR A 83 32.22 8.33 5.00
C TYR A 83 32.90 7.13 4.31
N PRO A 84 33.83 6.42 4.97
CA PRO A 84 34.42 5.21 4.43
C PRO A 84 33.38 4.08 4.34
N SER A 85 33.07 3.66 3.12
CA SER A 85 32.08 2.61 2.82
C SER A 85 32.74 1.38 2.21
N ALA A 86 32.46 0.20 2.77
CA ALA A 86 32.86 -1.08 2.18
C ALA A 86 32.00 -1.40 0.93
N VAL A 87 30.82 -0.80 0.81
CA VAL A 87 29.93 -0.95 -0.36
C VAL A 87 30.57 -0.27 -1.57
N THR A 88 30.92 1.02 -1.47
CA THR A 88 31.54 1.73 -2.61
C THR A 88 32.92 1.18 -2.96
N GLN A 89 33.70 0.75 -1.97
CA GLN A 89 34.99 0.08 -2.22
C GLN A 89 34.84 -1.20 -3.04
N ARG A 90 33.85 -2.06 -2.73
CA ARG A 90 33.57 -3.28 -3.51
C ARG A 90 33.09 -2.96 -4.93
N MET A 91 32.49 -1.80 -5.14
CA MET A 91 32.11 -1.30 -6.45
C MET A 91 33.29 -0.68 -7.23
N GLY A 92 34.50 -0.62 -6.67
CA GLY A 92 35.64 0.02 -7.35
C GLY A 92 35.63 1.55 -7.27
N ILE A 93 34.90 2.12 -6.30
CA ILE A 93 34.80 3.56 -6.04
C ILE A 93 35.42 3.85 -4.66
N PRO A 94 36.76 3.94 -4.56
CA PRO A 94 37.46 4.05 -3.28
C PRO A 94 37.44 5.48 -2.71
N TYR A 95 37.12 6.48 -3.52
CA TYR A 95 37.07 7.87 -3.07
C TYR A 95 35.88 8.09 -2.14
N PHE A 96 36.14 8.80 -1.04
CA PHE A 96 35.14 9.31 -0.11
C PHE A 96 35.68 10.57 0.55
N PHE A 97 34.79 11.41 1.04
CA PHE A 97 35.20 12.64 1.72
C PHE A 97 35.70 12.34 3.15
N ARG A 98 36.84 12.92 3.52
CA ARG A 98 37.51 12.70 4.82
C ARG A 98 37.54 13.97 5.66
N GLY A 99 37.57 13.78 6.98
CA GLY A 99 37.80 14.87 7.91
C GLY A 99 39.21 15.47 7.80
N THR A 100 39.38 16.71 8.25
CA THR A 100 40.68 17.43 8.23
C THR A 100 41.77 16.74 9.03
N GLU A 101 41.41 15.90 10.00
CA GLU A 101 42.33 15.14 10.86
C GLU A 101 42.33 13.64 10.48
N GLY A 102 41.77 13.28 9.31
CA GLY A 102 41.67 11.91 8.83
C GLY A 102 40.52 11.09 9.45
N GLN A 103 39.69 11.70 10.30
CA GLN A 103 38.56 11.05 10.96
C GLN A 103 37.42 10.73 9.98
N ASP A 104 36.63 9.71 10.35
CA ASP A 104 35.33 9.41 9.73
C ASP A 104 34.33 10.50 10.14
N VAL A 105 33.90 11.31 9.17
CA VAL A 105 33.05 12.50 9.39
C VAL A 105 31.70 12.11 9.98
N ILE A 106 31.10 11.01 9.53
CA ILE A 106 29.76 10.61 9.97
C ILE A 106 29.81 9.99 11.36
N ALA A 107 30.84 9.21 11.68
CA ALA A 107 31.06 8.72 13.03
C ALA A 107 31.22 9.87 14.04
N ASP A 108 32.00 10.90 13.68
CA ASP A 108 32.24 12.06 14.53
C ASP A 108 30.96 12.86 14.78
N ILE A 109 30.21 13.20 13.71
CA ILE A 109 28.94 13.95 13.83
C ILE A 109 27.94 13.20 14.70
N ILE A 110 27.72 11.90 14.45
CA ILE A 110 26.74 11.10 15.23
C ILE A 110 27.15 11.04 16.71
N SER A 111 28.44 10.82 16.98
CA SER A 111 28.96 10.78 18.35
C SER A 111 28.75 12.10 19.10
N GLN A 112 29.08 13.23 18.46
CA GLN A 112 28.95 14.56 19.06
C GLN A 112 27.49 15.01 19.18
N ALA A 113 26.63 14.68 18.22
CA ALA A 113 25.20 14.99 18.30
C ALA A 113 24.56 14.26 19.48
N ARG A 114 24.87 12.96 19.63
CA ARG A 114 24.37 12.13 20.73
C ARG A 114 24.82 12.63 22.10
N SER A 115 26.08 13.02 22.26
CA SER A 115 26.58 13.58 23.54
C SER A 115 25.87 14.88 23.92
N GLN A 116 25.34 15.59 22.92
CA GLN A 116 24.58 16.83 23.08
C GLN A 116 23.07 16.61 23.02
N GLY A 117 22.57 15.37 23.03
CA GLY A 117 21.14 15.05 23.04
C GLY A 117 20.38 15.54 21.80
N LEU A 118 21.09 15.69 20.67
CA LEU A 118 20.51 15.94 19.35
C LEU A 118 20.40 14.61 18.60
N LEU A 119 19.34 14.43 17.82
CA LEU A 119 19.27 13.34 16.86
C LEU A 119 20.12 13.68 15.63
N ALA A 120 20.93 12.73 15.17
CA ALA A 120 21.62 12.82 13.89
C ALA A 120 21.02 11.79 12.92
N ILE A 121 20.33 12.29 11.89
CA ILE A 121 19.65 11.47 10.87
C ILE A 121 20.37 11.67 9.53
N PRO A 122 21.33 10.80 9.17
CA PRO A 122 22.01 10.81 7.89
C PRO A 122 21.08 10.97 6.68
N TRP A 123 21.43 11.87 5.77
CA TRP A 123 20.58 12.32 4.67
C TRP A 123 21.14 11.97 3.29
N PHE A 124 20.33 11.25 2.52
CA PHE A 124 20.57 10.90 1.12
C PHE A 124 20.00 11.99 0.22
N GLU A 125 20.70 13.12 0.14
CA GLU A 125 20.31 14.31 -0.64
C GLU A 125 20.12 13.96 -2.13
N PHE A 126 21.10 13.30 -2.75
CA PHE A 126 21.01 12.99 -4.17
C PHE A 126 20.08 11.82 -4.48
N GLY A 127 19.75 10.94 -3.51
CA GLY A 127 18.94 9.75 -3.79
C GLY A 127 19.45 8.97 -5.01
N PHE A 128 18.68 8.98 -6.11
CA PHE A 128 19.05 8.35 -7.39
C PHE A 128 19.79 9.27 -8.38
N MET A 129 19.96 10.54 -8.05
CA MET A 129 20.72 11.50 -8.85
C MET A 129 22.22 11.19 -8.79
N ALA A 130 22.90 11.33 -9.92
CA ALA A 130 24.36 11.25 -9.99
C ALA A 130 24.90 12.21 -11.05
N PRO A 131 26.04 12.88 -10.81
CA PRO A 131 26.75 13.57 -11.87
C PRO A 131 27.18 12.56 -12.94
N LEU A 132 26.99 12.89 -14.22
CA LEU A 132 27.40 12.00 -15.32
C LEU A 132 28.92 11.74 -15.33
N THR A 133 29.68 12.66 -14.73
CA THR A 133 31.14 12.58 -14.57
C THR A 133 31.60 11.78 -13.35
N SER A 134 30.69 11.28 -12.52
CA SER A 134 31.05 10.49 -11.34
C SER A 134 31.63 9.12 -11.72
N GLU A 135 32.48 8.55 -10.86
CA GLU A 135 32.96 7.16 -11.01
C GLU A 135 31.78 6.18 -11.06
N LEU A 136 30.71 6.43 -10.29
CA LEU A 136 29.50 5.61 -10.32
C LEU A 136 28.84 5.58 -11.70
N ALA A 137 28.58 6.75 -12.29
CA ALA A 137 27.92 6.84 -13.59
C ALA A 137 28.80 6.32 -14.73
N SER A 138 30.12 6.52 -14.65
CA SER A 138 31.08 6.06 -15.68
C SER A 138 31.37 4.56 -15.61
N GLN A 139 31.40 3.96 -14.43
CA GLN A 139 31.59 2.51 -14.26
C GLN A 139 30.29 1.71 -14.48
N HIS A 140 29.12 2.32 -14.25
CA HIS A 140 27.81 1.69 -14.40
C HIS A 140 26.87 2.48 -15.33
N PRO A 141 27.22 2.67 -16.62
CA PRO A 141 26.36 3.39 -17.55
C PRO A 141 25.03 2.66 -17.81
N ASP A 142 24.99 1.34 -17.62
CA ASP A 142 23.80 0.50 -17.72
C ASP A 142 22.81 0.70 -16.56
N TRP A 143 23.26 1.30 -15.45
CA TRP A 143 22.40 1.69 -14.34
C TRP A 143 21.67 3.01 -14.60
N LEU A 144 22.07 3.79 -15.60
CA LEU A 144 21.43 5.08 -15.90
C LEU A 144 20.14 4.87 -16.70
N THR A 145 19.15 5.72 -16.42
CA THR A 145 17.92 5.78 -17.21
C THR A 145 17.97 6.92 -18.23
N GLN A 146 16.99 6.95 -19.14
CA GLN A 146 16.88 7.96 -20.19
C GLN A 146 15.43 8.37 -20.41
N LYS A 147 15.26 9.53 -21.03
CA LYS A 147 13.99 10.01 -21.57
C LYS A 147 13.65 9.29 -22.86
N GLN A 148 12.43 9.52 -23.34
CA GLN A 148 11.95 8.88 -24.57
C GLN A 148 12.78 9.26 -25.81
N ASP A 149 13.34 10.46 -25.86
CA ASP A 149 14.20 10.95 -26.94
C ASP A 149 15.65 10.46 -26.85
N GLY A 150 15.99 9.67 -25.81
CA GLY A 150 17.34 9.17 -25.56
C GLY A 150 18.19 10.07 -24.67
N THR A 151 17.72 11.26 -24.28
CA THR A 151 18.44 12.15 -23.36
C THR A 151 18.61 11.49 -21.99
N GLN A 152 19.85 11.45 -21.48
CA GLN A 152 20.19 10.80 -20.21
C GLN A 152 20.22 11.76 -19.01
N THR A 153 20.14 13.07 -19.27
CA THR A 153 20.33 14.10 -18.24
C THR A 153 19.12 15.04 -18.08
N SER A 154 19.07 15.72 -16.94
CA SER A 154 18.16 16.83 -16.67
C SER A 154 18.89 17.96 -15.95
N ILE A 155 18.37 19.18 -16.06
CA ILE A 155 18.87 20.31 -15.28
C ILE A 155 18.17 20.33 -13.92
N SER A 156 18.96 20.37 -12.85
CA SER A 156 18.54 20.48 -11.45
C SER A 156 19.19 21.70 -10.78
N ALA A 157 18.89 21.93 -9.51
CA ALA A 157 19.62 22.93 -8.70
C ALA A 157 21.11 22.57 -8.53
N ALA A 158 21.48 21.29 -8.64
CA ALA A 158 22.86 20.81 -8.63
C ALA A 158 23.54 20.90 -10.00
N GLY A 159 22.86 21.44 -11.02
CA GLY A 159 23.35 21.49 -12.41
C GLY A 159 22.81 20.35 -13.26
N GLU A 160 23.53 20.02 -14.34
CA GLU A 160 23.20 18.90 -15.22
C GLU A 160 23.54 17.57 -14.56
N VAL A 161 22.54 16.71 -14.41
CA VAL A 161 22.62 15.45 -13.65
C VAL A 161 21.99 14.31 -14.43
N ALA A 162 22.53 13.11 -14.23
CA ALA A 162 21.93 11.86 -14.66
C ALA A 162 21.14 11.21 -13.50
N TRP A 163 20.35 10.21 -13.85
CA TRP A 163 19.54 9.46 -12.88
C TRP A 163 19.86 7.97 -12.97
N LEU A 164 20.22 7.39 -11.83
CA LEU A 164 20.21 5.94 -11.65
C LEU A 164 18.77 5.43 -11.82
N ASN A 165 18.63 4.27 -12.44
CA ASN A 165 17.35 3.64 -12.69
C ASN A 165 16.82 2.98 -11.40
N PRO A 166 15.78 3.54 -10.75
CA PRO A 166 15.27 3.00 -9.49
C PRO A 166 14.57 1.65 -9.65
N PHE A 167 14.34 1.18 -10.89
CA PHE A 167 13.73 -0.11 -11.19
C PHE A 167 14.78 -1.22 -11.37
N HIS A 168 16.07 -0.85 -11.47
CA HIS A 168 17.15 -1.80 -11.67
C HIS A 168 17.50 -2.50 -10.33
N PRO A 169 17.53 -3.85 -10.25
CA PRO A 169 17.72 -4.55 -8.98
C PRO A 169 19.08 -4.26 -8.34
N GLU A 170 20.13 -4.06 -9.15
CA GLU A 170 21.46 -3.75 -8.64
C GLU A 170 21.54 -2.33 -8.04
N VAL A 171 20.83 -1.36 -8.63
CA VAL A 171 20.72 0.00 -8.06
C VAL A 171 19.97 -0.06 -6.73
N GLN A 172 18.86 -0.81 -6.67
CA GLN A 172 18.11 -1.02 -5.44
C GLN A 172 18.97 -1.69 -4.35
N GLN A 173 19.74 -2.72 -4.71
CA GLN A 173 20.65 -3.39 -3.78
C GLN A 173 21.77 -2.47 -3.30
N PHE A 174 22.39 -1.69 -4.20
CA PHE A 174 23.44 -0.75 -3.86
C PHE A 174 22.98 0.29 -2.83
N ILE A 175 21.83 0.94 -3.08
CA ILE A 175 21.26 1.92 -2.15
C ILE A 175 20.87 1.24 -0.82
N THR A 176 20.29 0.03 -0.88
CA THR A 176 19.96 -0.74 0.33
C THR A 176 21.19 -1.04 1.17
N ASP A 177 22.28 -1.47 0.55
CA ASP A 177 23.54 -1.80 1.23
C ASP A 177 24.16 -0.56 1.88
N LEU A 178 24.16 0.60 1.21
CA LEU A 178 24.64 1.86 1.78
C LEU A 178 23.81 2.28 3.00
N VAL A 179 22.49 2.21 2.91
CA VAL A 179 21.59 2.58 4.01
C VAL A 179 21.76 1.62 5.18
N VAL A 180 21.80 0.30 4.94
CA VAL A 180 22.01 -0.71 5.98
C VAL A 180 23.39 -0.57 6.61
N GLU A 181 24.43 -0.26 5.84
CA GLU A 181 25.78 0.03 6.34
C GLU A 181 25.73 1.19 7.34
N ILE A 182 25.08 2.31 7.01
CA ILE A 182 24.98 3.45 7.93
C ILE A 182 24.25 3.09 9.22
N ILE A 183 23.08 2.43 9.09
CA ILE A 183 22.25 2.05 10.25
C ILE A 183 23.01 1.11 11.18
N THR A 184 23.77 0.16 10.63
CA THR A 184 24.48 -0.86 11.41
C THR A 184 25.83 -0.37 11.94
N LYS A 185 26.65 0.26 11.09
CA LYS A 185 28.02 0.68 11.43
C LYS A 185 28.03 1.83 12.45
N TYR A 186 27.14 2.81 12.31
CA TYR A 186 27.14 4.00 13.17
C TYR A 186 26.05 3.97 14.25
N ASN A 187 25.18 2.95 14.24
CA ASN A 187 23.98 2.93 15.09
C ASN A 187 23.19 4.25 14.96
N ALA A 188 23.02 4.74 13.73
CA ALA A 188 22.39 6.03 13.43
C ALA A 188 20.96 6.09 13.97
N ASP A 189 20.48 7.28 14.34
CA ASP A 189 19.14 7.46 14.92
C ASP A 189 18.02 7.23 13.90
N GLY A 190 18.36 7.35 12.62
CA GLY A 190 17.48 7.12 11.49
C GLY A 190 18.22 7.27 10.16
N ILE A 191 17.44 7.40 9.09
CA ILE A 191 17.89 7.75 7.75
C ILE A 191 16.84 8.68 7.12
N GLN A 192 17.27 9.69 6.36
CA GLN A 192 16.38 10.56 5.60
C GLN A 192 16.64 10.46 4.09
N PHE A 193 15.56 10.39 3.31
CA PHE A 193 15.58 10.42 1.85
C PHE A 193 14.98 11.71 1.31
N ASP A 194 15.65 12.34 0.36
CA ASP A 194 15.23 13.63 -0.22
C ASP A 194 14.13 13.49 -1.29
N ASP A 195 13.75 14.62 -1.89
CA ASP A 195 12.92 14.72 -3.08
C ASP A 195 13.58 14.13 -4.34
N HIS A 196 14.88 13.80 -4.29
CA HIS A 196 15.61 13.02 -5.32
C HIS A 196 15.61 11.50 -5.09
N MET A 197 15.01 10.99 -4.00
CA MET A 197 14.63 9.58 -3.89
C MET A 197 13.34 9.33 -4.69
N SER A 198 13.46 9.59 -5.98
CA SER A 198 12.37 9.83 -6.92
C SER A 198 12.90 9.65 -8.36
N LEU A 199 12.05 9.88 -9.35
CA LEU A 199 12.50 9.95 -10.75
C LEU A 199 11.65 10.97 -11.52
N PRO A 200 12.25 11.93 -12.24
CA PRO A 200 11.46 12.88 -13.02
C PRO A 200 10.61 12.16 -14.07
N VAL A 201 9.37 12.62 -14.24
CA VAL A 201 8.33 11.91 -15.00
C VAL A 201 8.69 11.60 -16.45
N ASP A 202 9.65 12.32 -17.03
CA ASP A 202 10.09 12.12 -18.41
C ASP A 202 11.08 10.96 -18.60
N PHE A 203 11.66 10.38 -17.52
CA PHE A 203 12.65 9.29 -17.56
C PHE A 203 12.02 7.89 -17.51
N GLY A 204 12.80 6.80 -17.46
CA GLY A 204 12.30 5.42 -17.41
C GLY A 204 12.00 4.82 -18.79
N TYR A 205 12.57 5.40 -19.86
CA TYR A 205 12.48 4.89 -21.23
C TYR A 205 13.77 4.16 -21.67
N ASP A 206 14.60 3.74 -20.71
CA ASP A 206 15.73 2.86 -20.97
C ASP A 206 15.25 1.43 -21.33
N LYS A 207 16.17 0.65 -21.92
CA LYS A 207 15.87 -0.70 -22.41
C LYS A 207 15.39 -1.64 -21.30
N TYR A 208 15.97 -1.55 -20.10
CA TYR A 208 15.57 -2.39 -18.98
C TYR A 208 14.12 -2.09 -18.58
N THR A 209 13.80 -0.82 -18.36
CA THR A 209 12.46 -0.39 -17.91
C THR A 209 11.38 -0.71 -18.94
N ILE A 210 11.64 -0.46 -20.23
CA ILE A 210 10.71 -0.81 -21.31
C ILE A 210 10.41 -2.30 -21.34
N ASN A 211 11.44 -3.14 -21.21
CA ASN A 211 11.28 -4.59 -21.22
C ASN A 211 10.51 -5.07 -20.00
N LEU A 212 10.81 -4.54 -18.82
CA LEU A 212 10.10 -4.85 -17.59
C LEU A 212 8.61 -4.46 -17.68
N TYR A 213 8.30 -3.26 -18.17
CA TYR A 213 6.91 -2.83 -18.38
C TYR A 213 6.17 -3.74 -19.36
N ARG A 214 6.81 -4.10 -20.48
CA ARG A 214 6.22 -5.00 -21.48
C ARG A 214 5.97 -6.40 -20.90
N GLN A 215 6.91 -6.90 -20.10
CA GLN A 215 6.78 -8.20 -19.44
C GLN A 215 5.60 -8.23 -18.47
N GLU A 216 5.39 -7.17 -17.69
CA GLU A 216 4.36 -7.14 -16.65
C GLU A 216 2.98 -6.75 -17.16
N THR A 217 2.91 -5.83 -18.14
CA THR A 217 1.63 -5.30 -18.63
C THR A 217 1.17 -5.94 -19.94
N GLY A 218 2.09 -6.59 -20.68
CA GLY A 218 1.85 -7.09 -22.03
C GLY A 218 1.83 -6.01 -23.12
N ASN A 219 2.04 -4.73 -22.76
CA ASN A 219 2.00 -3.59 -23.67
C ASN A 219 3.33 -2.82 -23.64
N PRO A 220 3.73 -2.13 -24.72
CA PRO A 220 4.82 -1.16 -24.64
C PRO A 220 4.42 0.03 -23.74
N PRO A 221 5.38 0.72 -23.10
CA PRO A 221 5.07 1.92 -22.34
C PRO A 221 4.48 3.00 -23.26
N PRO A 222 3.53 3.80 -22.77
CA PRO A 222 2.93 4.86 -23.58
C PRO A 222 3.99 5.91 -23.93
N PRO A 223 3.88 6.53 -25.13
CA PRO A 223 4.81 7.60 -25.52
C PRO A 223 4.65 8.84 -24.66
N ASN A 224 3.45 9.12 -24.13
CA ASN A 224 3.24 10.24 -23.22
C ASN A 224 3.76 9.89 -21.80
N PRO A 225 4.82 10.55 -21.28
CA PRO A 225 5.34 10.28 -19.94
C PRO A 225 4.30 10.55 -18.83
N GLN A 226 3.36 11.46 -19.07
CA GLN A 226 2.30 11.83 -18.13
C GLN A 226 1.06 10.93 -18.20
N ALA A 227 1.08 9.87 -19.01
CA ALA A 227 -0.01 8.89 -19.03
C ALA A 227 -0.20 8.28 -17.63
N GLN A 228 -1.42 8.34 -17.08
CA GLN A 228 -1.71 7.96 -15.69
C GLN A 228 -1.27 6.53 -15.34
N ALA A 229 -1.52 5.57 -16.24
CA ALA A 229 -1.09 4.18 -16.04
C ALA A 229 0.44 4.02 -15.97
N TRP A 230 1.18 4.89 -16.64
CA TRP A 230 2.63 4.87 -16.69
C TRP A 230 3.29 5.59 -15.51
N ILE A 231 2.74 6.73 -15.10
CA ILE A 231 3.07 7.37 -13.81
C ILE A 231 2.86 6.36 -12.69
N LYS A 232 1.65 5.79 -12.61
CA LYS A 232 1.29 4.87 -11.54
C LYS A 232 2.21 3.65 -11.50
N TRP A 233 2.45 2.99 -12.63
CA TRP A 233 3.31 1.81 -12.65
C TRP A 233 4.72 2.12 -12.14
N ARG A 234 5.34 3.21 -12.60
CA ARG A 234 6.69 3.60 -12.15
C ARG A 234 6.71 4.01 -10.67
N ALA A 235 5.74 4.81 -10.23
CA ALA A 235 5.62 5.20 -8.82
C ALA A 235 5.39 3.98 -7.90
N ASP A 236 4.60 2.99 -8.33
CA ASP A 236 4.40 1.73 -7.61
C ASP A 236 5.71 0.93 -7.50
N LYS A 237 6.59 0.97 -8.51
CA LYS A 237 7.92 0.33 -8.44
C LYS A 237 8.83 0.98 -7.42
N ILE A 238 8.91 2.31 -7.40
CA ILE A 238 9.68 3.05 -6.38
C ILE A 238 9.09 2.76 -5.00
N THR A 239 7.77 2.74 -4.88
CA THR A 239 7.09 2.40 -3.62
C THR A 239 7.43 1.00 -3.13
N ALA A 240 7.43 0.00 -4.02
CA ALA A 240 7.81 -1.36 -3.67
C ALA A 240 9.27 -1.43 -3.15
N PHE A 241 10.18 -0.67 -3.76
CA PHE A 241 11.54 -0.54 -3.27
C PHE A 241 11.60 0.11 -1.89
N MET A 242 10.88 1.22 -1.67
CA MET A 242 10.85 1.90 -0.36
C MET A 242 10.29 1.01 0.76
N VAL A 243 9.30 0.15 0.46
CA VAL A 243 8.79 -0.86 1.41
C VAL A 243 9.91 -1.86 1.78
N GLN A 244 10.64 -2.38 0.80
CA GLN A 244 11.74 -3.33 1.04
C GLN A 244 12.89 -2.67 1.81
N LEU A 245 13.24 -1.43 1.46
CA LEU A 245 14.29 -0.66 2.12
C LEU A 245 13.94 -0.40 3.59
N ASN A 246 12.69 -0.01 3.87
CA ASN A 246 12.21 0.13 5.25
C ASN A 246 12.31 -1.20 6.02
N GLN A 247 11.86 -2.31 5.43
CA GLN A 247 11.97 -3.62 6.07
C GLN A 247 13.43 -3.98 6.39
N ALA A 248 14.36 -3.71 5.48
CA ALA A 248 15.79 -3.93 5.70
C ALA A 248 16.34 -3.07 6.85
N VAL A 249 15.97 -1.79 6.92
CA VAL A 249 16.34 -0.88 8.02
C VAL A 249 15.77 -1.37 9.35
N LYS A 250 14.46 -1.65 9.40
CA LYS A 250 13.76 -2.05 10.62
C LYS A 250 14.21 -3.42 11.14
N ALA A 251 14.64 -4.32 10.25
CA ALA A 251 15.24 -5.59 10.64
C ALA A 251 16.59 -5.42 11.37
N ARG A 252 17.32 -4.33 11.13
CA ARG A 252 18.57 -4.01 11.84
C ARG A 252 18.34 -3.17 13.09
N LYS A 253 17.45 -2.19 12.99
CA LYS A 253 17.13 -1.27 14.09
C LYS A 253 15.65 -0.90 14.03
N PRO A 254 14.77 -1.62 14.77
CA PRO A 254 13.32 -1.45 14.71
C PRO A 254 12.83 -0.02 15.01
N ASN A 255 13.57 0.71 15.84
CA ASN A 255 13.25 2.06 16.28
C ASN A 255 13.99 3.17 15.49
N ALA A 256 14.75 2.83 14.44
CA ALA A 256 15.37 3.83 13.58
C ALA A 256 14.29 4.65 12.85
N ILE A 257 14.43 5.98 12.82
CA ILE A 257 13.51 6.85 12.09
C ILE A 257 13.73 6.67 10.58
N PHE A 258 12.70 6.25 9.85
CA PHE A 258 12.69 6.25 8.39
C PHE A 258 12.01 7.53 7.87
N ALA A 259 12.82 8.55 7.59
CA ALA A 259 12.36 9.89 7.25
C ALA A 259 12.37 10.16 5.73
N VAL A 260 11.45 11.00 5.27
CA VAL A 260 11.43 11.49 3.88
C VAL A 260 11.24 13.00 3.88
N SER A 261 11.99 13.70 3.02
CA SER A 261 11.82 15.13 2.79
C SER A 261 11.45 15.44 1.34
N PRO A 262 10.17 15.32 0.97
CA PRO A 262 9.74 15.51 -0.41
C PRO A 262 9.27 16.93 -0.69
N ASN A 263 8.94 17.21 -1.95
CA ASN A 263 8.09 18.34 -2.32
C ASN A 263 6.61 18.11 -1.93
N TYR A 264 5.73 19.10 -2.09
CA TYR A 264 4.29 18.90 -1.85
C TYR A 264 3.72 17.82 -2.79
N TYR A 265 2.75 17.04 -2.30
CA TYR A 265 2.36 15.75 -2.88
C TYR A 265 2.05 15.80 -4.38
N ASP A 266 1.27 16.78 -4.82
CA ASP A 266 0.87 16.88 -6.23
C ASP A 266 2.08 17.02 -7.17
N PHE A 267 3.09 17.79 -6.76
CA PHE A 267 4.35 17.91 -7.50
C PHE A 267 5.15 16.61 -7.42
N ALA A 268 5.36 16.10 -6.20
CA ALA A 268 6.17 14.92 -5.93
C ALA A 268 5.67 13.70 -6.73
N TYR A 269 4.36 13.45 -6.73
CA TYR A 269 3.77 12.32 -7.45
C TYR A 269 3.77 12.53 -8.98
N LYS A 270 3.24 13.67 -9.47
CA LYS A 270 3.02 13.86 -10.91
C LYS A 270 4.30 14.12 -11.69
N LEU A 271 5.27 14.79 -11.08
CA LEU A 271 6.48 15.24 -11.76
C LEU A 271 7.73 14.46 -11.35
N GLN A 272 7.72 13.82 -10.18
CA GLN A 272 8.87 13.07 -9.65
C GLN A 272 8.56 11.62 -9.30
N LEU A 273 7.36 11.11 -9.61
CA LEU A 273 6.95 9.72 -9.34
C LEU A 273 7.08 9.31 -7.86
N GLN A 274 7.16 10.29 -6.94
CA GLN A 274 7.39 10.09 -5.52
C GLN A 274 6.06 10.09 -4.77
N ASP A 275 5.52 8.90 -4.55
CA ASP A 275 4.22 8.67 -3.91
C ASP A 275 4.32 8.66 -2.36
N TRP A 276 4.82 9.76 -1.78
CA TRP A 276 5.12 9.80 -0.35
C TRP A 276 3.88 9.64 0.54
N LEU A 277 2.68 10.05 0.09
CA LEU A 277 1.45 9.87 0.87
C LEU A 277 1.10 8.39 0.98
N ASN A 278 1.26 7.63 -0.10
CA ASN A 278 1.07 6.19 -0.07
C ASN A 278 2.14 5.52 0.82
N TRP A 279 3.37 6.01 0.85
CA TRP A 279 4.41 5.49 1.75
C TRP A 279 4.04 5.73 3.23
N VAL A 280 3.48 6.90 3.55
CA VAL A 280 2.92 7.18 4.89
C VAL A 280 1.77 6.21 5.20
N ARG A 281 0.85 5.99 4.26
CA ARG A 281 -0.29 5.07 4.44
C ARG A 281 0.11 3.60 4.52
N LEU A 282 1.22 3.20 3.90
CA LEU A 282 1.80 1.85 4.00
C LEU A 282 2.54 1.63 5.32
N GLY A 283 2.75 2.68 6.13
CA GLY A 283 3.54 2.60 7.36
C GLY A 283 5.06 2.61 7.13
N VAL A 284 5.52 2.99 5.93
CA VAL A 284 6.94 3.04 5.54
C VAL A 284 7.66 4.24 6.15
N VAL A 285 6.97 5.37 6.24
CA VAL A 285 7.54 6.65 6.71
C VAL A 285 7.18 6.87 8.17
N ASP A 286 8.18 7.11 9.01
CA ASP A 286 8.03 7.45 10.44
C ASP A 286 8.03 8.97 10.67
N GLU A 287 8.64 9.72 9.76
CA GLU A 287 8.80 11.17 9.84
C GLU A 287 8.75 11.79 8.44
N LEU A 288 7.97 12.86 8.29
CA LEU A 288 7.87 13.59 7.03
C LEU A 288 8.33 15.04 7.22
N VAL A 289 9.17 15.54 6.31
CA VAL A 289 9.56 16.95 6.28
C VAL A 289 9.32 17.55 4.88
N VAL A 290 8.15 18.14 4.65
CA VAL A 290 7.79 18.63 3.31
C VAL A 290 8.48 19.95 3.01
N GLN A 291 9.21 20.03 1.90
CA GLN A 291 9.95 21.21 1.46
C GLN A 291 9.01 22.26 0.87
N VAL A 292 8.68 23.31 1.65
CA VAL A 292 7.80 24.40 1.24
C VAL A 292 8.61 25.68 1.07
N TYR A 293 9.46 25.70 0.04
CA TYR A 293 10.31 26.85 -0.28
C TYR A 293 9.52 27.91 -1.06
N ARG A 294 8.75 28.71 -0.31
CA ARG A 294 7.92 29.80 -0.82
C ARG A 294 8.39 31.14 -0.27
N ASN A 295 8.26 32.18 -1.09
CA ASN A 295 8.79 33.52 -0.78
C ASN A 295 7.76 34.44 -0.14
N ASP A 296 6.49 34.02 -0.12
CA ASP A 296 5.38 34.76 0.47
C ASP A 296 4.56 33.83 1.37
N LEU A 297 3.94 34.42 2.39
CA LEU A 297 3.22 33.67 3.42
C LEU A 297 1.92 33.04 2.89
N GLN A 298 1.28 33.65 1.89
CA GLN A 298 0.02 33.14 1.34
C GLN A 298 0.25 31.83 0.59
N SER A 299 1.23 31.79 -0.33
CA SER A 299 1.57 30.59 -1.07
C SER A 299 2.17 29.51 -0.16
N PHE A 300 2.93 29.90 0.87
CA PHE A 300 3.39 28.99 1.93
C PHE A 300 2.19 28.34 2.66
N ASN A 301 1.25 29.15 3.17
CA ASN A 301 0.06 28.67 3.88
C ASN A 301 -0.80 27.73 3.03
N SER A 302 -0.92 28.00 1.72
CA SER A 302 -1.68 27.14 0.81
C SER A 302 -1.18 25.69 0.76
N LYS A 303 0.11 25.46 1.07
CA LYS A 303 0.72 24.14 1.11
C LYS A 303 0.62 23.44 2.46
N LEU A 304 0.33 24.18 3.54
CA LEU A 304 0.20 23.60 4.89
C LEU A 304 -1.19 23.02 5.17
N ILE A 305 -2.20 23.44 4.41
CA ILE A 305 -3.60 23.08 4.62
C ILE A 305 -4.11 22.04 3.62
N THR A 306 -3.22 21.43 2.84
CA THR A 306 -3.64 20.42 1.87
C THR A 306 -4.11 19.16 2.60
N PRO A 307 -5.08 18.41 2.04
CA PRO A 307 -5.60 17.20 2.66
C PRO A 307 -4.49 16.19 3.02
N GLU A 308 -3.44 16.11 2.21
CA GLU A 308 -2.31 15.20 2.41
C GLU A 308 -1.49 15.54 3.66
N ILE A 309 -1.26 16.84 3.92
CA ILE A 309 -0.60 17.29 5.16
C ILE A 309 -1.51 17.03 6.37
N LEU A 310 -2.79 17.37 6.24
CA LEU A 310 -3.76 17.19 7.32
C LEU A 310 -3.93 15.72 7.72
N GLU A 311 -3.92 14.81 6.75
CA GLU A 311 -3.91 13.36 6.99
C GLU A 311 -2.59 12.92 7.61
N THR A 312 -1.45 13.31 7.02
CA THR A 312 -0.14 12.81 7.44
C THR A 312 0.21 13.21 8.86
N GLN A 313 -0.06 14.48 9.23
CA GLN A 313 0.18 14.93 10.59
C GLN A 313 -0.65 14.14 11.61
N GLN A 314 -1.81 13.58 11.24
CA GLN A 314 -2.58 12.73 12.16
C GLN A 314 -1.87 11.41 12.48
N LEU A 315 -1.00 10.96 11.58
CA LEU A 315 -0.39 9.63 11.61
C LEU A 315 1.04 9.62 12.13
N ILE A 316 1.82 10.67 11.83
CA ILE A 316 3.26 10.75 12.16
C ILE A 316 3.70 12.18 12.51
N PRO A 317 4.87 12.35 13.16
CA PRO A 317 5.57 13.63 13.21
C PRO A 317 5.78 14.20 11.79
N THR A 318 5.30 15.42 11.59
CA THR A 318 5.38 16.14 10.31
C THR A 318 6.00 17.51 10.52
N GLY A 319 7.04 17.81 9.76
CA GLY A 319 7.71 19.10 9.71
C GLY A 319 7.61 19.75 8.35
N ILE A 320 7.94 21.05 8.30
CA ILE A 320 8.01 21.83 7.07
C ILE A 320 9.42 22.36 6.87
N GLY A 321 9.97 22.09 5.69
CA GLY A 321 11.22 22.67 5.21
C GLY A 321 11.03 24.14 4.86
N ILE A 322 11.76 25.02 5.54
CA ILE A 322 11.75 26.47 5.40
C ILE A 322 13.11 26.94 4.87
N MET A 323 13.09 27.69 3.77
CA MET A 323 14.28 28.31 3.18
C MET A 323 14.76 29.47 4.06
N THR A 324 16.02 29.47 4.49
CA THR A 324 16.58 30.54 5.34
C THR A 324 17.54 31.47 4.61
N GLY A 325 17.91 31.11 3.38
CA GLY A 325 18.74 31.89 2.48
C GLY A 325 19.47 31.00 1.47
N LEU A 326 20.06 31.61 0.47
CA LEU A 326 21.06 31.05 -0.44
C LEU A 326 22.15 32.10 -0.66
N ARG A 327 23.33 31.68 -1.11
CA ARG A 327 24.47 32.58 -1.36
C ARG A 327 24.14 33.80 -2.21
N ASN A 328 23.26 33.64 -3.21
CA ASN A 328 22.81 34.69 -4.11
C ASN A 328 21.40 35.22 -3.78
N ARG A 329 20.79 34.78 -2.68
CA ARG A 329 19.41 35.12 -2.34
C ARG A 329 19.18 35.05 -0.83
N GLN A 330 19.24 36.21 -0.18
CA GLN A 330 18.99 36.32 1.25
C GLN A 330 17.49 36.19 1.58
N VAL A 331 17.18 35.69 2.78
CA VAL A 331 15.81 35.65 3.33
C VAL A 331 15.80 36.33 4.70
N SER A 332 14.85 37.26 4.89
CA SER A 332 14.73 38.01 6.14
C SER A 332 14.23 37.14 7.29
N MET A 333 14.68 37.44 8.50
CA MET A 333 14.23 36.76 9.70
C MET A 333 12.73 36.95 9.94
N SER A 334 12.16 38.10 9.55
CA SER A 334 10.70 38.35 9.63
C SER A 334 9.89 37.36 8.79
N GLN A 335 10.35 37.05 7.57
CA GLN A 335 9.72 36.03 6.73
C GLN A 335 9.83 34.64 7.38
N ILE A 336 11.02 34.27 7.87
CA ILE A 336 11.25 32.99 8.55
C ILE A 336 10.35 32.86 9.77
N GLN A 337 10.27 33.88 10.63
CA GLN A 337 9.41 33.89 11.82
C GLN A 337 7.94 33.71 11.45
N SER A 338 7.47 34.38 10.40
CA SER A 338 6.09 34.27 9.93
C SER A 338 5.76 32.86 9.45
N GLN A 339 6.68 32.22 8.73
CA GLN A 339 6.52 30.85 8.24
C GLN A 339 6.59 29.81 9.37
N VAL A 340 7.53 29.97 10.32
CA VAL A 340 7.62 29.08 11.50
C VAL A 340 6.36 29.17 12.34
N ARG A 341 5.85 30.38 12.62
CA ARG A 341 4.59 30.55 13.37
C ARG A 341 3.41 29.89 12.65
N ALA A 342 3.30 30.06 11.33
CA ALA A 342 2.25 29.42 10.55
C ALA A 342 2.29 27.88 10.61
N ALA A 343 3.50 27.28 10.65
CA ALA A 343 3.66 25.84 10.85
C ALA A 343 3.26 25.42 12.28
N GLN A 344 3.75 26.14 13.30
CA GLN A 344 3.47 25.87 14.71
C GLN A 344 1.98 25.97 15.06
N GLU A 345 1.27 26.96 14.52
CA GLU A 345 -0.19 27.14 14.69
C GLU A 345 -1.00 25.92 14.19
N ARG A 346 -0.40 25.08 13.34
CA ARG A 346 -1.00 23.86 12.79
C ARG A 346 -0.47 22.58 13.45
N GLY A 347 0.41 22.71 14.44
CA GLY A 347 1.06 21.58 15.11
C GLY A 347 2.13 20.89 14.26
N LEU A 348 2.70 21.60 13.27
CA LEU A 348 3.78 21.12 12.41
C LEU A 348 5.13 21.58 12.97
N GLY A 349 6.16 20.73 12.81
CA GLY A 349 7.55 21.09 13.09
C GLY A 349 8.17 22.00 12.03
N ALA A 350 9.35 22.53 12.30
CA ALA A 350 10.11 23.38 11.38
C ALA A 350 11.52 22.82 11.16
N VAL A 351 11.93 22.73 9.89
CA VAL A 351 13.27 22.29 9.49
C VAL A 351 13.83 23.32 8.51
N PHE A 352 15.09 23.72 8.69
CA PHE A 352 15.66 24.83 7.92
C PHE A 352 16.67 24.35 6.88
N PHE A 353 16.47 24.81 5.65
CA PHE A 353 17.42 24.66 4.56
C PHE A 353 18.18 25.99 4.40
N TYR A 354 19.45 26.06 4.81
CA TYR A 354 20.31 25.07 5.48
C TYR A 354 21.18 25.76 6.56
N TYR A 355 22.13 25.06 7.19
CA TYR A 355 22.84 25.58 8.37
C TYR A 355 23.58 26.91 8.15
N GLU A 356 24.49 27.02 7.16
CA GLU A 356 25.18 28.30 6.90
C GLU A 356 24.20 29.44 6.58
N SER A 357 23.10 29.20 5.85
CA SER A 357 22.12 30.26 5.54
C SER A 357 21.28 30.71 6.75
N LEU A 358 21.36 30.01 7.88
CA LEU A 358 20.86 30.55 9.14
C LEU A 358 21.62 31.81 9.55
N TRP A 359 22.90 31.93 9.20
CA TRP A 359 23.82 32.96 9.72
C TRP A 359 24.46 33.81 8.62
N ASP A 360 25.11 33.17 7.64
CA ASP A 360 26.09 33.81 6.76
C ASP A 360 25.45 34.45 5.51
N TYR A 361 24.26 34.01 5.13
CA TYR A 361 23.53 34.49 3.95
C TYR A 361 22.23 35.20 4.32
N ALA A 362 22.34 36.20 5.19
CA ALA A 362 21.20 36.91 5.76
C ALA A 362 21.36 38.44 5.74
N PRO A 363 20.25 39.20 5.74
CA PRO A 363 20.30 40.66 5.82
C PRO A 363 20.52 41.16 7.26
N GLU A 364 20.17 40.36 8.28
CA GLU A 364 20.37 40.71 9.69
C GLU A 364 21.70 40.18 10.26
N PRO A 365 22.32 40.86 11.24
CA PRO A 365 23.48 40.33 11.96
C PRO A 365 23.19 38.98 12.65
N VAL A 366 24.21 38.14 12.75
CA VAL A 366 24.12 36.78 13.34
C VAL A 366 23.49 36.80 14.75
N ALA A 367 23.89 37.74 15.61
CA ALA A 367 23.35 37.85 16.97
C ALA A 367 21.83 38.12 16.99
N GLN A 368 21.33 38.92 16.04
CA GLN A 368 19.90 39.20 15.92
C GLN A 368 19.14 37.95 15.47
N ARG A 369 19.68 37.18 14.51
CA ARG A 369 19.07 35.93 14.05
C ARG A 369 19.07 34.86 15.15
N GLN A 370 20.17 34.70 15.87
CA GLN A 370 20.24 33.79 17.02
C GLN A 370 19.19 34.16 18.08
N ALA A 371 19.04 35.44 18.42
CA ALA A 371 18.00 35.90 19.35
C ALA A 371 16.59 35.60 18.83
N ALA A 372 16.33 35.79 17.53
CA ALA A 372 15.05 35.50 16.93
C ALA A 372 14.72 33.99 16.93
N PHE A 373 15.68 33.10 16.66
CA PHE A 373 15.49 31.66 16.77
C PHE A 373 15.25 31.23 18.22
N GLN A 374 15.95 31.83 19.19
CA GLN A 374 15.71 31.58 20.61
C GLN A 374 14.28 31.96 21.01
N GLN A 375 13.72 33.03 20.44
CA GLN A 375 12.33 33.44 20.66
C GLN A 375 11.32 32.50 19.99
N LEU A 376 11.65 31.92 18.83
CA LEU A 376 10.81 30.93 18.15
C LEU A 376 10.74 29.61 18.93
N PHE A 377 11.82 29.24 19.62
CA PHE A 377 11.94 28.02 20.39
C PHE A 377 12.38 28.32 21.84
N PRO A 378 11.50 28.90 22.68
CA PRO A 378 11.88 29.33 24.02
C PRO A 378 12.18 28.17 24.98
N ASN A 379 11.57 27.00 24.76
CA ASN A 379 11.69 25.82 25.62
C ASN A 379 12.30 24.64 24.85
N PRO A 380 13.15 23.80 25.46
CA PRO A 380 13.65 22.58 24.85
C PRO A 380 12.52 21.61 24.46
N ALA A 381 12.65 20.92 23.32
CA ALA A 381 11.77 19.81 22.92
C ALA A 381 12.62 18.60 22.56
N ARG A 382 12.71 17.63 23.49
CA ARG A 382 13.52 16.42 23.29
C ARG A 382 12.77 15.40 22.44
N ARG A 383 13.55 14.62 21.69
CA ARG A 383 13.05 13.52 20.86
C ARG A 383 13.59 12.19 21.39
N ASP A 384 12.75 11.16 21.39
CA ASP A 384 13.03 9.83 21.90
C ASP A 384 12.65 8.79 20.83
N THR A 385 13.67 8.20 20.22
CA THR A 385 13.50 7.19 19.16
C THR A 385 12.89 5.90 19.69
N SER A 386 12.94 5.61 21.00
CA SER A 386 12.32 4.40 21.56
C SER A 386 10.80 4.36 21.42
N GLN A 387 10.17 5.53 21.21
CA GLN A 387 8.74 5.66 20.93
C GLN A 387 8.38 5.36 19.47
N ILE A 388 9.37 5.21 18.59
CA ILE A 388 9.16 4.87 17.18
C ILE A 388 8.95 3.36 17.06
N THR A 389 7.72 2.98 16.73
CA THR A 389 7.34 1.60 16.45
C THR A 389 6.98 1.45 14.97
N ALA A 390 7.30 0.30 14.39
CA ALA A 390 6.88 -0.02 13.03
C ALA A 390 5.36 0.13 12.89
N ARG A 391 4.92 0.99 11.95
CA ARG A 391 3.49 1.24 11.72
C ARG A 391 2.93 0.19 10.77
N LYS A 392 1.68 -0.21 11.04
CA LYS A 392 0.89 -1.00 10.10
C LYS A 392 0.28 -0.08 9.03
N PRO A 393 -0.07 -0.61 7.84
CA PRO A 393 -0.79 0.16 6.85
C PRO A 393 -2.09 0.77 7.41
N SER A 394 -2.36 2.04 7.12
CA SER A 394 -3.52 2.81 7.60
C SER A 394 -4.68 2.88 6.60
N PHE A 395 -4.68 2.01 5.58
CA PHE A 395 -5.78 1.95 4.62
C PHE A 395 -7.06 1.44 5.28
N ASN A 396 -8.13 2.21 5.14
CA ASN A 396 -9.48 1.73 5.45
C ASN A 396 -10.08 0.93 4.29
N THR A 397 -9.67 1.23 3.07
CA THR A 397 -10.14 0.55 1.85
C THR A 397 -9.06 0.62 0.78
N ILE A 398 -8.93 -0.41 -0.04
CA ILE A 398 -8.12 -0.40 -1.27
C ILE A 398 -8.92 -1.00 -2.41
N SER A 399 -8.60 -0.59 -3.64
CA SER A 399 -9.13 -1.20 -4.86
C SER A 399 -8.00 -1.87 -5.63
N VAL A 400 -8.14 -3.16 -5.89
CA VAL A 400 -7.20 -3.97 -6.66
C VAL A 400 -7.86 -4.34 -7.99
N PRO A 401 -7.17 -4.17 -9.14
CA PRO A 401 -7.74 -4.54 -10.43
C PRO A 401 -8.03 -6.04 -10.50
N LEU A 402 -9.16 -6.39 -11.12
CA LEU A 402 -9.49 -7.73 -11.54
C LEU A 402 -9.30 -7.84 -13.05
N TYR A 403 -8.54 -8.84 -13.47
CA TYR A 403 -8.22 -9.08 -14.87
C TYR A 403 -9.17 -10.12 -15.45
N THR A 404 -9.33 -10.11 -16.78
CA THR A 404 -10.22 -11.07 -17.49
C THR A 404 -9.49 -12.32 -17.99
N LYS A 405 -8.17 -12.38 -17.81
CA LYS A 405 -7.29 -13.48 -18.26
C LYS A 405 -6.26 -13.83 -17.19
N GLY A 406 -6.02 -15.13 -16.99
CA GLY A 406 -4.93 -15.65 -16.15
C GLY A 406 -3.55 -15.48 -16.78
N SER A 407 -2.50 -15.71 -15.99
CA SER A 407 -1.11 -15.57 -16.45
C SER A 407 -0.67 -16.76 -17.32
N VAL A 408 -1.26 -17.95 -17.13
CA VAL A 408 -0.89 -19.17 -17.87
C VAL A 408 -2.10 -20.07 -18.14
N GLY A 409 -2.13 -20.72 -19.30
CA GLY A 409 -2.95 -21.92 -19.52
C GLY A 409 -4.48 -21.79 -19.38
N GLN A 410 -5.10 -20.64 -19.62
CA GLN A 410 -6.57 -20.57 -19.67
C GLN A 410 -7.11 -19.89 -20.92
N ARG A 411 -8.07 -20.58 -21.55
CA ARG A 411 -8.80 -20.12 -22.75
C ARG A 411 -10.09 -19.36 -22.39
N GLU A 412 -10.63 -19.56 -21.19
CA GLU A 412 -11.92 -19.00 -20.76
C GLU A 412 -11.73 -17.73 -19.91
N ARG A 413 -12.69 -16.80 -19.97
CA ARG A 413 -12.62 -15.54 -19.20
C ARG A 413 -13.15 -15.77 -17.78
N GLY A 414 -12.48 -15.19 -16.80
CA GLY A 414 -12.85 -15.21 -15.38
C GLY A 414 -12.45 -13.90 -14.70
N TYR A 415 -12.62 -13.78 -13.39
CA TYR A 415 -11.96 -12.71 -12.62
C TYR A 415 -10.65 -13.24 -12.05
N PHE A 416 -9.56 -12.56 -12.40
CA PHE A 416 -8.23 -12.92 -11.95
C PHE A 416 -7.62 -11.82 -11.10
N LEU A 417 -6.86 -12.24 -10.09
CA LEU A 417 -6.18 -11.35 -9.17
C LEU A 417 -4.68 -11.57 -9.26
N GLU A 418 -3.89 -10.50 -9.30
CA GLU A 418 -2.44 -10.61 -9.24
C GLU A 418 -1.98 -10.85 -7.79
N VAL A 419 -1.37 -12.01 -7.57
CA VAL A 419 -0.88 -12.47 -6.27
C VAL A 419 0.59 -12.86 -6.40
N ALA A 420 1.41 -12.41 -5.46
CA ALA A 420 2.77 -12.89 -5.26
C ALA A 420 2.81 -13.80 -4.03
N VAL A 421 3.47 -14.95 -4.15
CA VAL A 421 3.56 -15.97 -3.08
C VAL A 421 5.01 -16.25 -2.77
N ALA A 422 5.37 -16.29 -1.49
CA ALA A 422 6.74 -16.51 -1.03
C ALA A 422 7.76 -15.54 -1.69
N GLY A 423 7.38 -14.28 -1.91
CA GLY A 423 8.24 -13.29 -2.58
C GLY A 423 8.43 -13.53 -4.09
N GLY A 424 7.62 -14.40 -4.70
CA GLY A 424 7.65 -14.65 -6.14
C GLY A 424 7.13 -13.47 -6.96
N GLN A 425 7.26 -13.57 -8.29
CA GLN A 425 6.68 -12.59 -9.19
C GLN A 425 5.14 -12.61 -9.10
N PRO A 426 4.45 -11.46 -9.15
CA PRO A 426 3.00 -11.44 -9.20
C PRO A 426 2.47 -12.25 -10.39
N ARG A 427 1.51 -13.13 -10.14
CA ARG A 427 0.82 -13.94 -11.16
C ARG A 427 -0.68 -13.83 -10.99
N ARG A 428 -1.40 -13.87 -12.10
CA ARG A 428 -2.87 -13.81 -12.14
C ARG A 428 -3.44 -15.18 -11.83
N VAL A 429 -4.01 -15.32 -10.63
CA VAL A 429 -4.73 -16.50 -10.14
C VAL A 429 -6.23 -16.29 -10.28
N LEU A 430 -6.99 -17.36 -10.53
CA LEU A 430 -8.46 -17.29 -10.62
C LEU A 430 -9.04 -16.93 -9.24
N MET A 431 -9.82 -15.86 -9.17
CA MET A 431 -10.56 -15.52 -7.96
C MET A 431 -11.86 -16.31 -7.91
N ASP A 432 -12.06 -17.04 -6.82
CA ASP A 432 -13.19 -17.95 -6.64
C ASP A 432 -13.90 -17.64 -5.31
N THR A 433 -15.11 -17.07 -5.39
CA THR A 433 -15.96 -16.81 -4.21
C THR A 433 -16.69 -18.05 -3.71
N GLY A 434 -16.72 -19.13 -4.49
CA GLY A 434 -17.32 -20.41 -4.12
C GLY A 434 -16.41 -21.33 -3.31
N SER A 435 -15.08 -21.18 -3.43
CA SER A 435 -14.10 -21.98 -2.68
C SER A 435 -13.30 -21.16 -1.66
N GLY A 436 -12.64 -21.86 -0.72
CA GLY A 436 -11.72 -21.26 0.25
C GLY A 436 -10.27 -21.69 -0.01
N GLY A 437 -9.32 -20.78 0.18
CA GLY A 437 -7.89 -21.10 0.20
C GLY A 437 -7.10 -20.78 -1.06
N LEU A 438 -5.80 -20.52 -0.90
CA LEU A 438 -4.88 -20.24 -2.00
C LEU A 438 -4.20 -21.53 -2.49
N ARG A 439 -4.28 -21.77 -3.80
CA ARG A 439 -3.72 -22.95 -4.48
C ARG A 439 -2.90 -22.46 -5.66
N VAL A 440 -1.60 -22.69 -5.66
CA VAL A 440 -0.69 -22.21 -6.70
C VAL A 440 0.24 -23.31 -7.15
N PRO A 441 0.68 -23.31 -8.42
CA PRO A 441 1.70 -24.24 -8.86
C PRO A 441 3.09 -23.81 -8.32
N ARG A 442 4.05 -24.74 -8.30
CA ARG A 442 5.36 -24.53 -7.68
C ARG A 442 6.14 -23.37 -8.28
N GLU A 443 5.97 -23.10 -9.57
CA GLU A 443 6.63 -22.03 -10.31
C GLU A 443 6.17 -20.61 -9.93
N PHE A 444 5.15 -20.46 -9.08
CA PHE A 444 4.71 -19.15 -8.57
C PHE A 444 5.45 -18.73 -7.30
N LEU A 445 6.19 -19.66 -6.68
CA LEU A 445 6.92 -19.41 -5.44
C LEU A 445 8.19 -18.62 -5.72
N GLY A 446 8.48 -17.63 -4.88
CA GLY A 446 9.79 -17.00 -4.80
C GLY A 446 10.69 -17.63 -3.74
N ASN A 447 11.62 -16.82 -3.24
CA ASN A 447 12.69 -17.25 -2.33
C ASN A 447 12.41 -16.92 -0.86
N ALA A 448 11.25 -16.35 -0.51
CA ALA A 448 10.92 -16.06 0.87
C ALA A 448 10.72 -17.37 1.67
N PRO A 449 10.92 -17.35 3.00
CA PRO A 449 10.77 -18.54 3.83
C PRO A 449 9.39 -19.21 3.68
N ILE A 450 9.39 -20.54 3.57
CA ILE A 450 8.19 -21.38 3.48
C ILE A 450 8.22 -22.37 4.65
N ASN A 451 7.19 -22.36 5.48
CA ASN A 451 7.02 -23.35 6.54
C ASN A 451 6.22 -24.54 6.01
N ARG A 452 6.86 -25.69 5.88
CA ARG A 452 6.28 -26.90 5.30
C ARG A 452 5.57 -27.73 6.37
N THR A 453 4.31 -28.09 6.13
CA THR A 453 3.54 -28.88 7.11
C THR A 453 3.74 -30.39 6.97
N GLY A 454 4.28 -30.84 5.82
CA GLY A 454 4.33 -32.26 5.44
C GLY A 454 2.97 -32.86 5.07
N GLN A 455 1.87 -32.11 5.17
CA GLN A 455 0.54 -32.58 4.82
C GLN A 455 0.30 -32.47 3.31
N ILE A 456 -0.23 -33.54 2.72
CA ILE A 456 -0.76 -33.51 1.36
C ILE A 456 -2.27 -33.27 1.43
N VAL A 457 -2.73 -32.25 0.73
CA VAL A 457 -4.14 -31.90 0.64
C VAL A 457 -4.66 -32.15 -0.78
N ARG A 458 -5.93 -32.53 -0.85
CA ARG A 458 -6.62 -32.88 -2.08
C ARG A 458 -7.91 -32.08 -2.20
N GLU A 459 -8.07 -31.38 -3.31
CA GLU A 459 -9.26 -30.60 -3.66
C GLU A 459 -9.86 -31.14 -4.96
N VAL A 460 -11.20 -31.18 -5.08
CA VAL A 460 -11.88 -31.56 -6.32
C VAL A 460 -12.71 -30.40 -6.82
N LEU A 461 -12.32 -29.84 -7.96
CA LEU A 461 -13.02 -28.73 -8.60
C LEU A 461 -14.33 -29.19 -9.27
N ASN A 462 -15.23 -28.24 -9.52
CA ASN A 462 -16.54 -28.50 -10.14
C ASN A 462 -16.44 -29.19 -11.52
N ASP A 463 -15.40 -28.92 -12.30
CA ASP A 463 -15.17 -29.54 -13.61
C ASP A 463 -14.64 -31.00 -13.52
N GLY A 464 -14.38 -31.50 -12.31
CA GLY A 464 -13.83 -32.84 -12.05
C GLY A 464 -12.32 -32.88 -11.93
N THR A 465 -11.64 -31.74 -11.92
CA THR A 465 -10.18 -31.68 -11.70
C THR A 465 -9.86 -31.92 -10.23
N ILE A 466 -9.02 -32.91 -9.96
CA ILE A 466 -8.38 -33.15 -8.67
C ILE A 466 -7.10 -32.33 -8.63
N LEU A 467 -6.96 -31.46 -7.64
CA LEU A 467 -5.72 -30.77 -7.29
C LEU A 467 -5.12 -31.47 -6.07
N GLU A 468 -3.93 -32.02 -6.22
CA GLU A 468 -3.20 -32.64 -5.11
C GLU A 468 -1.86 -31.91 -4.92
N GLY A 469 -1.48 -31.69 -3.67
CA GLY A 469 -0.30 -30.89 -3.37
C GLY A 469 -0.01 -30.73 -1.89
N GLU A 470 1.18 -30.21 -1.60
CA GLU A 470 1.64 -29.98 -0.24
C GLU A 470 1.01 -28.71 0.35
N LEU A 471 0.57 -28.79 1.60
CA LEU A 471 0.15 -27.63 2.37
C LEU A 471 1.35 -26.96 3.04
N VAL A 472 1.52 -25.66 2.84
CA VAL A 472 2.58 -24.86 3.45
C VAL A 472 2.02 -23.57 4.03
N TYR A 473 2.76 -22.94 4.94
CA TYR A 473 2.51 -21.57 5.38
C TYR A 473 3.57 -20.64 4.80
N THR A 474 3.14 -19.60 4.10
CA THR A 474 4.04 -18.61 3.48
C THR A 474 3.35 -17.25 3.31
N SER A 475 4.11 -16.21 3.01
CA SER A 475 3.57 -14.87 2.77
C SER A 475 2.85 -14.78 1.43
N MET A 476 1.76 -14.02 1.42
CA MET A 476 1.02 -13.64 0.22
C MET A 476 1.00 -12.11 0.11
N ARG A 477 1.12 -11.57 -1.11
CA ARG A 477 1.00 -10.14 -1.38
C ARG A 477 0.09 -9.88 -2.59
N MET A 478 -0.71 -8.82 -2.51
CA MET A 478 -1.55 -8.28 -3.59
C MET A 478 -1.22 -6.80 -3.75
N GLY A 479 -0.74 -6.40 -4.93
CA GLY A 479 -0.18 -5.05 -5.11
C GLY A 479 0.89 -4.77 -4.06
N LEU A 480 0.77 -3.67 -3.31
CA LEU A 480 1.73 -3.31 -2.26
C LEU A 480 1.39 -3.89 -0.88
N ILE A 481 0.30 -4.66 -0.76
CA ILE A 481 -0.22 -5.12 0.54
C ILE A 481 0.08 -6.60 0.74
N ALA A 482 0.84 -6.91 1.78
CA ALA A 482 1.13 -8.28 2.21
C ALA A 482 0.22 -8.72 3.36
N THR A 483 0.07 -10.03 3.55
CA THR A 483 -0.56 -10.60 4.75
C THR A 483 0.28 -10.31 5.99
N GLU A 484 -0.37 -10.04 7.13
CA GLU A 484 0.33 -9.77 8.41
C GLU A 484 1.08 -11.01 8.93
N GLU A 485 0.58 -12.19 8.59
CA GLU A 485 1.14 -13.48 8.98
C GLU A 485 1.18 -14.41 7.76
N PRO A 486 2.03 -15.46 7.78
CA PRO A 486 1.98 -16.53 6.81
C PRO A 486 0.57 -17.15 6.71
N VAL A 487 0.09 -17.36 5.50
CA VAL A 487 -1.21 -17.99 5.21
C VAL A 487 -1.00 -19.42 4.69
N PRO A 488 -1.96 -20.33 4.92
CA PRO A 488 -1.91 -21.67 4.36
C PRO A 488 -2.09 -21.62 2.83
N VAL A 489 -1.18 -22.26 2.11
CA VAL A 489 -1.16 -22.35 0.65
C VAL A 489 -0.96 -23.80 0.23
N GLN A 490 -1.79 -24.29 -0.70
CA GLN A 490 -1.54 -25.56 -1.36
C GLN A 490 -0.59 -25.35 -2.54
N ILE A 491 0.60 -25.93 -2.47
CA ILE A 491 1.51 -26.05 -3.62
C ILE A 491 1.06 -27.24 -4.45
N VAL A 492 0.38 -26.97 -5.55
CA VAL A 492 -0.17 -28.03 -6.43
C VAL A 492 0.96 -28.73 -7.17
N THR A 493 1.11 -30.03 -6.93
CA THR A 493 2.14 -30.89 -7.55
C THR A 493 1.55 -31.86 -8.56
N SER A 494 0.25 -32.18 -8.46
CA SER A 494 -0.43 -33.10 -9.35
C SER A 494 -1.85 -32.61 -9.70
N ARG A 495 -2.25 -32.88 -10.94
CA ARG A 495 -3.58 -32.55 -11.48
C ARG A 495 -4.10 -33.73 -12.28
N GLN A 496 -5.29 -34.21 -11.95
CA GLN A 496 -5.91 -35.37 -12.61
C GLN A 496 -7.41 -35.16 -12.78
N CYS A 497 -8.02 -35.79 -13.78
CA CYS A 497 -9.48 -35.82 -13.89
C CYS A 497 -10.06 -36.97 -13.08
N VAL A 498 -11.18 -36.75 -12.40
CA VAL A 498 -12.01 -37.84 -11.89
C VAL A 498 -12.51 -38.70 -13.05
N ALA A 499 -12.67 -40.00 -12.82
CA ALA A 499 -13.11 -40.96 -13.83
C ALA A 499 -14.45 -40.57 -14.49
N GLN A 500 -15.36 -39.94 -13.74
CA GLN A 500 -16.67 -39.53 -14.23
C GLN A 500 -16.63 -38.30 -15.14
N LYS A 501 -15.53 -37.52 -15.12
CA LYS A 501 -15.35 -36.31 -15.93
C LYS A 501 -13.95 -36.32 -16.58
N PRO A 502 -13.69 -37.27 -17.51
CA PRO A 502 -12.35 -37.45 -18.09
C PRO A 502 -11.88 -36.26 -18.94
N ASN A 503 -12.78 -35.33 -19.27
CA ASN A 503 -12.53 -34.12 -20.07
C ASN A 503 -12.38 -32.85 -19.21
N CYS A 504 -11.99 -32.96 -17.95
CA CYS A 504 -11.77 -31.83 -17.06
C CYS A 504 -10.57 -30.95 -17.49
N SER A 505 -10.36 -29.81 -16.85
CA SER A 505 -9.27 -28.88 -17.18
C SER A 505 -7.85 -29.41 -16.92
N ALA A 506 -7.68 -30.49 -16.14
CA ALA A 506 -6.41 -31.22 -16.06
C ALA A 506 -6.07 -32.02 -17.33
N ARG A 507 -7.01 -32.18 -18.27
CA ARG A 507 -6.79 -32.92 -19.51
C ARG A 507 -5.90 -32.12 -20.47
N GLY A 508 -4.86 -32.78 -20.98
CA GLY A 508 -3.84 -32.16 -21.81
C GLY A 508 -2.89 -31.29 -20.96
N ASN A 509 -1.69 -31.02 -21.45
CA ASN A 509 -0.65 -30.27 -20.71
C ASN A 509 -0.97 -28.76 -20.55
N THR A 510 -2.24 -28.40 -20.34
CA THR A 510 -2.72 -27.05 -20.11
C THR A 510 -2.19 -26.54 -18.76
N PRO A 511 -1.40 -25.45 -18.74
CA PRO A 511 -0.87 -24.90 -17.49
C PRO A 511 -1.96 -24.50 -16.49
N PHE A 512 -1.66 -24.56 -15.19
CA PHE A 512 -2.58 -24.16 -14.12
C PHE A 512 -2.27 -22.73 -13.66
N SER A 513 -3.23 -21.81 -13.79
CA SER A 513 -3.06 -20.42 -13.35
C SER A 513 -3.11 -20.22 -11.83
N GLY A 514 -3.44 -21.24 -11.04
CA GLY A 514 -3.73 -21.08 -9.61
C GLY A 514 -5.15 -20.59 -9.33
N ILE A 515 -5.59 -20.74 -8.08
CA ILE A 515 -6.90 -20.33 -7.57
C ILE A 515 -6.73 -19.65 -6.21
N ILE A 516 -7.35 -18.49 -6.02
CA ILE A 516 -7.55 -17.86 -4.72
C ILE A 516 -9.02 -17.96 -4.33
N GLY A 517 -9.31 -18.91 -3.45
CA GLY A 517 -10.63 -19.11 -2.85
C GLY A 517 -10.85 -18.12 -1.70
N VAL A 518 -11.90 -17.30 -1.78
CA VAL A 518 -12.21 -16.23 -0.83
C VAL A 518 -13.52 -16.44 -0.05
N ASN A 519 -14.06 -17.66 -0.08
CA ASN A 519 -15.26 -18.04 0.66
C ASN A 519 -15.00 -18.06 2.18
N TYR A 520 -16.02 -17.75 3.00
CA TYR A 520 -16.03 -17.85 4.46
C TYR A 520 -16.71 -19.13 5.01
N ALA A 521 -17.02 -20.10 4.14
CA ALA A 521 -17.63 -21.39 4.44
C ALA A 521 -16.62 -22.55 4.51
N GLU A 522 -15.32 -22.26 4.65
CA GLU A 522 -14.23 -23.24 4.47
C GLU A 522 -14.38 -24.40 5.45
N ARG A 523 -14.22 -25.66 5.00
CA ARG A 523 -14.38 -26.86 5.86
C ARG A 523 -13.04 -27.51 6.25
N SER A 524 -11.95 -27.06 5.64
CA SER A 524 -10.59 -27.56 5.86
C SER A 524 -9.59 -26.51 5.36
N LEU A 525 -8.29 -26.76 5.55
CA LEU A 525 -7.22 -25.93 5.00
C LEU A 525 -6.99 -26.24 3.51
N PRO A 526 -6.52 -25.25 2.72
CA PRO A 526 -6.26 -23.85 3.10
C PRO A 526 -7.55 -23.00 3.24
N TYR A 527 -7.53 -22.00 4.14
CA TYR A 527 -8.64 -21.05 4.36
C TYR A 527 -8.47 -19.76 3.54
N ASN A 528 -9.52 -18.92 3.43
CA ASN A 528 -9.48 -17.64 2.72
C ASN A 528 -8.31 -16.74 3.19
N PRO A 529 -7.30 -16.48 2.34
CA PRO A 529 -6.11 -15.74 2.74
C PRO A 529 -6.39 -14.25 3.03
N LEU A 530 -7.52 -13.69 2.54
CA LEU A 530 -7.90 -12.29 2.80
C LEU A 530 -8.13 -12.01 4.30
N ARG A 531 -8.45 -13.06 5.09
CA ARG A 531 -8.60 -12.98 6.56
C ARG A 531 -7.33 -12.48 7.26
N LYS A 532 -6.16 -12.54 6.61
CA LYS A 532 -4.86 -12.15 7.18
C LYS A 532 -4.30 -10.87 6.58
N LEU A 533 -5.13 -10.09 5.88
CA LEU A 533 -4.74 -8.73 5.46
C LEU A 533 -4.74 -7.76 6.65
N PRO A 534 -3.93 -6.69 6.59
CA PRO A 534 -3.77 -5.76 7.70
C PRO A 534 -4.99 -4.88 7.95
N GLY A 535 -5.22 -4.57 9.22
CA GLY A 535 -6.22 -3.59 9.66
C GLY A 535 -7.63 -3.87 9.10
N ASN A 536 -8.27 -2.83 8.55
CA ASN A 536 -9.63 -2.94 8.05
C ASN A 536 -9.75 -3.82 6.79
N LEU A 537 -8.65 -4.11 6.08
CA LEU A 537 -8.68 -4.79 4.79
C LEU A 537 -9.12 -6.26 4.86
N SER A 538 -9.10 -6.86 6.06
CA SER A 538 -9.54 -8.24 6.32
C SER A 538 -11.01 -8.36 6.71
N ASN A 539 -11.73 -7.25 6.87
CA ASN A 539 -13.09 -7.24 7.41
C ASN A 539 -14.18 -7.59 6.38
N GLY A 540 -13.82 -7.78 5.11
CA GLY A 540 -14.75 -8.00 4.02
C GLY A 540 -14.30 -7.35 2.71
N PHE A 541 -15.07 -7.60 1.65
CA PHE A 541 -14.73 -7.12 0.31
C PHE A 541 -15.95 -6.94 -0.58
N ILE A 542 -15.78 -6.16 -1.65
CA ILE A 542 -16.76 -5.96 -2.72
C ILE A 542 -16.12 -6.35 -4.05
N ILE A 543 -16.83 -7.15 -4.85
CA ILE A 543 -16.48 -7.40 -6.24
C ILE A 543 -17.31 -6.46 -7.11
N ALA A 544 -16.63 -5.53 -7.77
CA ALA A 544 -17.21 -4.65 -8.77
C ALA A 544 -16.78 -5.15 -10.16
N GLY A 545 -17.58 -6.07 -10.72
CA GLY A 545 -17.29 -6.72 -12.00
C GLY A 545 -17.75 -5.85 -13.17
N ASP A 546 -16.83 -5.48 -14.06
CA ASP A 546 -17.11 -4.83 -15.34
C ASP A 546 -16.30 -5.40 -16.49
N ARG A 547 -16.87 -6.41 -17.14
CA ARG A 547 -16.19 -7.09 -18.25
C ARG A 547 -16.38 -6.41 -19.60
N THR A 548 -17.28 -5.44 -19.72
CA THR A 548 -17.48 -4.70 -20.98
C THR A 548 -16.46 -3.58 -21.12
N SER A 549 -16.17 -2.87 -20.03
CA SER A 549 -15.13 -1.83 -19.99
C SER A 549 -13.73 -2.38 -19.63
N GLY A 550 -13.67 -3.56 -19.01
CA GLY A 550 -12.43 -4.11 -18.46
C GLY A 550 -12.05 -3.52 -17.10
N ASN A 551 -12.86 -2.61 -16.54
CA ASN A 551 -12.62 -1.92 -15.28
C ASN A 551 -13.18 -2.71 -14.08
N SER A 552 -12.87 -3.99 -14.00
CA SER A 552 -13.27 -4.83 -12.88
C SER A 552 -12.33 -4.61 -11.70
N SER A 553 -12.86 -4.62 -10.48
CA SER A 553 -12.03 -4.43 -9.27
C SER A 553 -12.54 -5.22 -8.06
N LEU A 554 -11.59 -5.57 -7.21
CA LEU A 554 -11.79 -6.09 -5.86
C LEU A 554 -11.52 -4.96 -4.87
N ILE A 555 -12.57 -4.51 -4.18
CA ILE A 555 -12.46 -3.49 -3.14
C ILE A 555 -12.36 -4.22 -1.79
N LEU A 556 -11.24 -4.07 -1.10
CA LEU A 556 -10.98 -4.68 0.21
C LEU A 556 -11.17 -3.64 1.30
N GLY A 557 -11.72 -4.05 2.45
CA GLY A 557 -11.98 -3.15 3.56
C GLY A 557 -13.33 -2.44 3.44
N LEU A 558 -14.35 -3.02 4.06
CA LEU A 558 -15.69 -2.46 4.14
C LEU A 558 -15.70 -1.27 5.11
N THR A 559 -16.33 -0.19 4.67
CA THR A 559 -16.58 1.04 5.44
C THR A 559 -18.05 1.39 5.34
N ALA A 560 -18.56 2.26 6.23
CA ALA A 560 -19.95 2.72 6.12
C ALA A 560 -20.25 3.36 4.75
N GLN A 561 -19.26 4.06 4.17
CA GLN A 561 -19.38 4.71 2.87
C GLN A 561 -19.50 3.71 1.71
N ASN A 562 -18.60 2.72 1.61
CA ASN A 562 -18.62 1.79 0.46
C ASN A 562 -19.72 0.72 0.59
N ARG A 563 -20.22 0.46 1.80
CA ARG A 563 -21.43 -0.34 2.07
C ARG A 563 -22.73 0.38 1.67
N GLY A 564 -22.71 1.70 1.50
CA GLY A 564 -23.88 2.48 1.15
C GLY A 564 -24.55 1.99 -0.14
N GLY A 565 -25.87 1.81 -0.08
CA GLY A 565 -26.71 1.42 -1.23
C GLY A 565 -26.72 -0.06 -1.58
N PHE A 566 -26.10 -0.94 -0.78
CA PHE A 566 -26.27 -2.38 -0.91
C PHE A 566 -27.53 -2.86 -0.19
N ASN A 567 -28.29 -3.76 -0.83
CA ASN A 567 -29.32 -4.53 -0.14
C ASN A 567 -28.68 -5.78 0.46
N LEU A 568 -28.78 -5.95 1.78
CA LEU A 568 -28.03 -6.97 2.53
C LEU A 568 -28.91 -8.17 2.92
N ALA A 569 -28.44 -9.37 2.60
CA ALA A 569 -28.98 -10.63 3.11
C ALA A 569 -28.10 -11.17 4.24
N SER A 570 -28.72 -11.80 5.23
CA SER A 570 -28.02 -12.47 6.32
C SER A 570 -27.65 -13.90 5.95
N LEU A 571 -26.44 -14.31 6.32
CA LEU A 571 -25.91 -15.65 6.16
C LEU A 571 -26.11 -16.46 7.44
N THR A 572 -26.15 -17.78 7.31
CA THR A 572 -26.26 -18.68 8.47
C THR A 572 -24.87 -18.94 9.04
N GLN A 573 -24.65 -18.63 10.33
CA GLN A 573 -23.36 -18.89 10.98
C GLN A 573 -23.07 -20.39 11.06
N GLN A 574 -21.81 -20.76 10.85
CA GLN A 574 -21.31 -22.13 11.04
C GLN A 574 -20.46 -22.22 12.32
N PRO A 575 -20.33 -23.42 12.91
CA PRO A 575 -19.44 -23.65 14.04
C PRO A 575 -17.99 -23.22 13.74
N ALA A 576 -17.32 -22.66 14.75
CA ALA A 576 -15.90 -22.34 14.69
C ALA A 576 -15.04 -23.60 14.50
N MET A 577 -13.85 -23.44 13.92
CA MET A 577 -12.86 -24.51 13.77
C MET A 577 -11.49 -23.99 14.17
N ASN A 578 -10.77 -24.71 15.03
CA ASN A 578 -9.49 -24.23 15.59
C ASN A 578 -8.43 -23.90 14.52
N SER A 579 -8.45 -24.58 13.38
CA SER A 579 -7.50 -24.35 12.28
C SER A 579 -7.90 -23.21 11.33
N ILE A 580 -9.06 -22.57 11.51
CA ILE A 580 -9.60 -21.53 10.62
C ILE A 580 -9.92 -20.28 11.45
N PRO A 581 -9.28 -19.14 11.16
CA PRO A 581 -9.46 -17.93 11.96
C PRO A 581 -10.80 -17.23 11.67
N GLY A 582 -11.43 -16.71 12.71
CA GLY A 582 -12.63 -15.86 12.63
C GLY A 582 -13.93 -16.64 12.38
N ASN A 583 -15.01 -15.89 12.17
CA ASN A 583 -16.33 -16.46 11.94
C ASN A 583 -16.41 -17.21 10.61
N ARG A 584 -17.23 -18.25 10.59
CA ARG A 584 -17.57 -19.04 9.41
C ARG A 584 -19.06 -18.92 9.12
N TRP A 585 -19.43 -18.91 7.85
CA TRP A 585 -20.79 -18.67 7.38
C TRP A 585 -21.14 -19.61 6.24
N ASP A 586 -22.36 -20.13 6.18
CA ASP A 586 -22.89 -20.76 4.96
C ASP A 586 -23.02 -19.67 3.89
N SER A 587 -22.16 -19.74 2.87
CA SER A 587 -22.10 -18.77 1.78
C SER A 587 -23.27 -18.90 0.79
N ARG A 588 -24.24 -19.77 1.09
CA ARG A 588 -25.44 -19.94 0.28
C ARG A 588 -26.59 -19.15 0.88
N LEU A 589 -27.04 -18.14 0.14
CA LEU A 589 -28.17 -17.26 0.44
C LEU A 589 -29.48 -18.04 0.53
N ASN A 590 -30.24 -17.81 1.59
CA ASN A 590 -31.56 -18.42 1.80
C ASN A 590 -32.69 -17.64 1.09
N GLY A 591 -33.85 -18.28 0.93
CA GLY A 591 -35.07 -17.63 0.48
C GLY A 591 -35.06 -17.23 -0.99
N VAL A 592 -34.30 -17.95 -1.82
CA VAL A 592 -34.20 -17.67 -3.24
C VAL A 592 -35.44 -18.20 -3.95
N CYS A 593 -36.13 -17.30 -4.63
CA CYS A 593 -37.19 -17.61 -5.57
C CYS A 593 -36.63 -17.82 -6.98
N LEU A 594 -36.93 -18.98 -7.57
CA LEU A 594 -36.62 -19.29 -8.97
C LEU A 594 -37.92 -19.45 -9.76
N THR A 595 -38.01 -18.70 -10.86
CA THR A 595 -39.01 -18.90 -11.91
C THR A 595 -38.32 -19.13 -13.24
N ILE A 596 -38.75 -20.16 -13.98
CA ILE A 596 -38.32 -20.43 -15.36
C ILE A 596 -39.54 -20.29 -16.27
N SER A 597 -39.72 -19.11 -16.85
CA SER A 597 -40.80 -18.84 -17.81
C SER A 597 -40.60 -19.62 -19.10
N GLY A 598 -41.71 -19.97 -19.76
CA GLY A 598 -41.69 -20.90 -20.91
C GLY A 598 -41.44 -22.36 -20.49
N SER A 599 -41.62 -22.68 -19.20
CA SER A 599 -41.59 -24.05 -18.68
C SER A 599 -42.82 -24.35 -17.83
N ALA A 600 -43.11 -25.63 -17.59
CA ALA A 600 -44.15 -26.07 -16.66
C ALA A 600 -43.64 -26.21 -15.21
N MET A 601 -42.45 -25.69 -14.89
CA MET A 601 -41.91 -25.71 -13.53
C MET A 601 -42.70 -24.76 -12.63
N LYS A 602 -43.06 -25.22 -11.43
CA LYS A 602 -43.67 -24.35 -10.41
C LYS A 602 -42.62 -23.41 -9.82
N ASN A 603 -42.99 -22.14 -9.63
CA ASN A 603 -42.15 -21.19 -8.90
C ASN A 603 -41.82 -21.75 -7.50
N THR A 604 -40.56 -21.64 -7.11
CA THR A 604 -40.03 -22.23 -5.88
C THR A 604 -39.23 -21.18 -5.12
N CYS A 605 -39.60 -20.89 -3.87
CA CYS A 605 -39.06 -19.79 -3.04
C CYS A 605 -38.28 -20.23 -1.79
N ASN A 606 -37.78 -21.46 -1.79
CA ASN A 606 -36.99 -22.03 -0.69
C ASN A 606 -35.63 -22.56 -1.16
N ALA A 607 -35.12 -22.06 -2.29
CA ALA A 607 -33.80 -22.44 -2.76
C ALA A 607 -32.69 -21.75 -1.95
N LYS A 608 -31.51 -22.34 -2.05
CA LYS A 608 -30.25 -21.70 -1.64
C LYS A 608 -29.44 -21.26 -2.86
N MET A 609 -28.79 -20.10 -2.81
CA MET A 609 -27.96 -19.60 -3.93
C MET A 609 -26.55 -19.24 -3.50
N LEU A 610 -25.55 -19.66 -4.27
CA LEU A 610 -24.16 -19.22 -4.16
C LEU A 610 -23.84 -18.22 -5.27
N ALA A 611 -23.28 -17.06 -4.91
CA ALA A 611 -22.68 -16.12 -5.86
C ALA A 611 -21.21 -16.51 -6.11
N ASP A 612 -20.94 -17.05 -7.29
CA ASP A 612 -19.66 -17.73 -7.58
C ASP A 612 -18.92 -17.11 -8.77
N THR A 613 -17.70 -16.62 -8.56
CA THR A 613 -16.83 -16.12 -9.63
C THR A 613 -15.99 -17.21 -10.31
N GLY A 614 -15.87 -18.39 -9.70
CA GLY A 614 -15.01 -19.49 -10.15
C GLY A 614 -15.59 -20.32 -11.30
N VAL A 615 -16.88 -20.15 -11.62
CA VAL A 615 -17.55 -20.87 -12.71
C VAL A 615 -18.10 -19.91 -13.77
N ILE A 616 -17.82 -20.24 -15.04
CA ILE A 616 -18.26 -19.43 -16.19
C ILE A 616 -19.73 -19.62 -16.54
N SER A 617 -20.28 -20.80 -16.26
CA SER A 617 -21.66 -21.17 -16.53
C SER A 617 -22.39 -21.38 -15.21
N SER A 618 -23.59 -20.81 -15.14
CA SER A 618 -24.49 -20.96 -14.01
C SER A 618 -25.13 -22.33 -14.03
N PHE A 619 -25.55 -22.83 -12.87
CA PHE A 619 -26.27 -24.09 -12.80
C PHE A 619 -27.29 -24.13 -11.67
N ILE A 620 -28.29 -24.98 -11.87
CA ILE A 620 -29.32 -25.29 -10.88
C ILE A 620 -29.29 -26.79 -10.64
N ASP A 621 -28.96 -27.17 -9.42
CA ASP A 621 -29.01 -28.55 -8.95
C ASP A 621 -30.37 -28.80 -8.28
N PHE A 622 -31.06 -29.82 -8.76
CA PHE A 622 -32.31 -30.32 -8.19
C PHE A 622 -32.07 -31.61 -7.44
N LYS A 623 -32.68 -31.77 -6.26
CA LYS A 623 -32.55 -33.01 -5.48
C LYS A 623 -33.16 -34.23 -6.19
N SER A 624 -34.17 -34.00 -7.02
CA SER A 624 -34.83 -35.05 -7.81
C SER A 624 -35.35 -34.50 -9.13
N ALA A 625 -35.48 -35.37 -10.13
CA ALA A 625 -36.04 -35.01 -11.44
C ALA A 625 -37.48 -34.48 -11.35
N SER A 626 -38.27 -34.90 -10.35
CA SER A 626 -39.64 -34.41 -10.14
C SER A 626 -39.72 -32.91 -9.88
N LEU A 627 -38.68 -32.32 -9.26
CA LEU A 627 -38.62 -30.87 -9.00
C LEU A 627 -38.38 -30.05 -10.28
N MET A 628 -37.89 -30.69 -11.34
CA MET A 628 -37.68 -30.06 -12.65
C MET A 628 -38.98 -29.97 -13.48
N GLY A 629 -40.06 -30.63 -13.04
CA GLY A 629 -41.29 -30.73 -13.82
C GLY A 629 -41.04 -31.43 -15.16
N LYS A 630 -41.29 -30.73 -16.27
CA LYS A 630 -41.06 -31.24 -17.64
C LYS A 630 -39.67 -30.90 -18.20
N LEU A 631 -38.85 -30.15 -17.47
CA LEU A 631 -37.48 -29.83 -17.90
C LEU A 631 -36.60 -31.08 -17.81
N LYS A 632 -35.60 -31.16 -18.69
CA LYS A 632 -34.61 -32.25 -18.71
C LYS A 632 -33.26 -31.74 -18.20
N PRO A 633 -32.44 -32.60 -17.57
CA PRO A 633 -31.06 -32.26 -17.26
C PRO A 633 -30.28 -31.83 -18.51
N GLY A 634 -29.34 -30.91 -18.32
CA GLY A 634 -28.54 -30.31 -19.37
C GLY A 634 -28.80 -28.81 -19.54
N ARG A 635 -28.47 -28.29 -20.71
CA ARG A 635 -28.51 -26.85 -20.99
C ARG A 635 -29.95 -26.34 -21.08
N LEU A 636 -30.26 -25.29 -20.33
CA LEU A 636 -31.54 -24.58 -20.40
C LEU A 636 -31.68 -23.85 -21.74
N SER A 637 -32.86 -23.91 -22.33
CA SER A 637 -33.14 -23.35 -23.66
C SER A 637 -33.06 -21.81 -23.63
N PRO A 638 -32.54 -21.16 -24.70
CA PRO A 638 -32.58 -19.71 -24.82
C PRO A 638 -34.01 -19.14 -24.94
N ASN A 639 -35.01 -19.99 -25.20
CA ASN A 639 -36.42 -19.59 -25.22
C ASN A 639 -37.03 -19.46 -23.82
N ASN A 640 -36.31 -19.89 -22.78
CA ASN A 640 -36.73 -19.71 -21.40
C ASN A 640 -36.29 -18.33 -20.89
N THR A 641 -37.05 -17.77 -19.95
CA THR A 641 -36.59 -16.63 -19.14
C THR A 641 -36.41 -17.11 -17.72
N LEU A 642 -35.20 -16.98 -17.20
CA LEU A 642 -34.85 -17.33 -15.84
C LEU A 642 -34.92 -16.06 -14.97
N LYS A 643 -35.69 -16.15 -13.89
CA LYS A 643 -35.76 -15.13 -12.85
C LYS A 643 -35.32 -15.73 -11.51
N LEU A 644 -34.28 -15.15 -10.93
CA LEU A 644 -33.81 -15.39 -9.57
C LEU A 644 -34.07 -14.15 -8.74
N SER A 645 -34.77 -14.29 -7.62
CA SER A 645 -35.02 -13.16 -6.74
C SER A 645 -34.98 -13.53 -5.26
N ILE A 646 -34.46 -12.62 -4.46
CA ILE A 646 -34.59 -12.62 -3.00
C ILE A 646 -35.34 -11.33 -2.65
N PRO A 647 -36.54 -11.39 -2.03
CA PRO A 647 -37.37 -10.21 -1.82
C PRO A 647 -36.62 -9.03 -1.18
N ARG A 648 -36.67 -7.86 -1.84
CA ARG A 648 -35.96 -6.60 -1.47
C ARG A 648 -34.43 -6.65 -1.51
N ILE A 649 -33.83 -7.79 -1.86
CA ILE A 649 -32.36 -7.95 -1.90
C ILE A 649 -31.85 -8.04 -3.32
N LEU A 650 -32.41 -8.95 -4.11
CA LEU A 650 -31.91 -9.31 -5.43
C LEU A 650 -33.10 -9.54 -6.38
N ASP A 651 -33.04 -8.97 -7.58
CA ASP A 651 -33.92 -9.32 -8.69
C ASP A 651 -33.07 -9.47 -9.97
N TYR A 652 -32.82 -10.71 -10.37
CA TYR A 652 -31.96 -11.06 -11.48
C TYR A 652 -32.77 -11.84 -12.52
N SER A 653 -33.04 -11.19 -13.65
CA SER A 653 -33.82 -11.75 -14.75
C SER A 653 -33.01 -11.75 -16.05
N LEU A 654 -33.03 -12.86 -16.78
CA LEU A 654 -32.32 -13.00 -18.05
C LEU A 654 -32.94 -14.10 -18.93
N ALA A 655 -32.64 -14.03 -20.23
CA ALA A 655 -32.77 -15.17 -21.12
C ALA A 655 -31.41 -15.89 -21.19
N PRO A 656 -31.33 -17.21 -21.00
CA PRO A 656 -30.08 -17.96 -21.12
C PRO A 656 -29.46 -17.79 -22.51
N GLY A 657 -28.15 -17.56 -22.54
CA GLY A 657 -27.38 -17.32 -23.77
C GLY A 657 -27.05 -18.59 -24.55
N ASN A 658 -26.82 -18.41 -25.86
CA ASN A 658 -26.52 -19.45 -26.85
C ASN A 658 -25.02 -19.59 -27.22
N ARG A 659 -24.13 -18.61 -26.95
CA ARG A 659 -22.67 -18.72 -27.21
C ARG A 659 -21.79 -18.16 -26.06
N ASN A 660 -20.60 -18.75 -25.90
CA ASN A 660 -19.48 -18.38 -25.02
C ASN A 660 -19.61 -18.62 -23.50
N GLY A 661 -20.53 -19.47 -23.04
CA GLY A 661 -20.54 -19.98 -21.65
C GLY A 661 -21.06 -19.02 -20.57
N PHE A 662 -20.92 -17.69 -20.76
CA PHE A 662 -21.16 -16.67 -19.72
C PHE A 662 -22.60 -16.42 -19.31
N ASN A 663 -23.56 -16.92 -20.08
CA ASN A 663 -24.96 -16.87 -19.71
C ASN A 663 -25.62 -18.23 -19.95
N VAL A 664 -24.80 -19.30 -19.90
CA VAL A 664 -25.28 -20.66 -20.04
C VAL A 664 -25.75 -21.12 -18.67
N TRP A 665 -26.96 -21.66 -18.64
CA TRP A 665 -27.57 -22.24 -17.45
C TRP A 665 -27.72 -23.73 -17.66
N ASN A 666 -27.15 -24.54 -16.76
CA ASN A 666 -27.29 -25.99 -16.79
C ASN A 666 -28.20 -26.47 -15.65
N LEU A 667 -29.06 -27.43 -15.94
CA LEU A 667 -29.92 -28.09 -14.96
C LEU A 667 -29.36 -29.47 -14.66
N ASN A 668 -29.20 -29.81 -13.38
CA ASN A 668 -28.63 -31.06 -12.93
C ASN A 668 -29.55 -31.74 -11.92
N VAL A 669 -29.46 -33.07 -11.82
CA VAL A 669 -30.09 -33.84 -10.74
C VAL A 669 -29.01 -34.39 -9.83
N SER A 670 -29.06 -33.97 -8.57
CA SER A 670 -28.06 -34.25 -7.55
C SER A 670 -28.76 -34.80 -6.29
N PRO A 671 -28.96 -36.13 -6.16
CA PRO A 671 -29.73 -36.71 -5.05
C PRO A 671 -29.17 -36.43 -3.65
N GLN A 672 -27.90 -36.07 -3.56
CA GLN A 672 -27.18 -35.80 -2.32
C GLN A 672 -27.39 -34.37 -1.77
N LEU A 673 -28.19 -33.53 -2.43
CA LEU A 673 -28.41 -32.15 -1.96
C LEU A 673 -29.08 -32.12 -0.58
N ASP A 674 -28.58 -31.20 0.25
CA ASP A 674 -29.15 -30.86 1.56
C ASP A 674 -30.40 -29.98 1.45
N GLN A 675 -30.72 -29.50 0.26
CA GLN A 675 -31.90 -28.70 -0.07
C GLN A 675 -32.64 -29.28 -1.28
N ALA A 676 -33.90 -28.88 -1.47
CA ALA A 676 -34.65 -29.27 -2.67
C ALA A 676 -33.97 -28.76 -3.95
N MET A 677 -33.39 -27.56 -3.87
CA MET A 677 -32.75 -26.90 -5.00
C MET A 677 -31.61 -26.00 -4.52
N VAL A 678 -30.49 -26.05 -5.22
CA VAL A 678 -29.35 -25.16 -5.02
C VAL A 678 -29.01 -24.49 -6.36
N VAL A 679 -28.79 -23.18 -6.30
CA VAL A 679 -28.43 -22.35 -7.45
C VAL A 679 -26.98 -21.92 -7.29
N ASN A 680 -26.19 -22.06 -8.33
CA ASN A 680 -24.92 -21.37 -8.47
C ASN A 680 -25.07 -20.36 -9.60
N SER A 681 -24.99 -19.06 -9.26
CA SER A 681 -25.25 -17.99 -10.22
C SER A 681 -24.16 -17.86 -11.28
N GLY A 682 -22.96 -18.39 -11.01
CA GLY A 682 -21.76 -18.15 -11.80
C GLY A 682 -21.39 -16.67 -11.93
N ILE A 683 -20.34 -16.44 -12.72
CA ILE A 683 -19.68 -15.13 -12.85
C ILE A 683 -20.58 -14.04 -13.46
N ALA A 684 -21.62 -14.44 -14.21
CA ALA A 684 -22.53 -13.54 -14.93
C ALA A 684 -23.30 -12.57 -14.02
N LEU A 685 -23.55 -12.98 -12.77
CA LEU A 685 -24.24 -12.16 -11.79
C LEU A 685 -23.46 -10.86 -11.50
N PHE A 686 -22.13 -10.97 -11.44
CA PHE A 686 -21.21 -9.89 -11.12
C PHE A 686 -21.07 -8.85 -12.23
N ASP A 687 -21.56 -9.13 -13.45
CA ASP A 687 -21.65 -8.13 -14.52
C ASP A 687 -22.83 -7.17 -14.30
N ARG A 688 -23.87 -7.62 -13.59
CA ARG A 688 -25.08 -6.83 -13.30
C ARG A 688 -25.05 -6.21 -11.92
N TYR A 689 -24.40 -6.86 -10.97
CA TYR A 689 -24.36 -6.46 -9.57
C TYR A 689 -22.92 -6.27 -9.10
N ASN A 690 -22.71 -5.20 -8.34
CA ASN A 690 -21.64 -5.23 -7.35
C ASN A 690 -22.10 -6.16 -6.22
N VAL A 691 -21.20 -7.04 -5.78
CA VAL A 691 -21.50 -8.04 -4.74
C VAL A 691 -20.56 -7.81 -3.55
N LEU A 692 -21.13 -7.69 -2.36
CA LEU A 692 -20.44 -7.41 -1.11
C LEU A 692 -20.44 -8.64 -0.22
N PHE A 693 -19.29 -8.96 0.38
CA PHE A 693 -19.11 -10.06 1.33
C PHE A 693 -18.62 -9.50 2.67
N ASP A 694 -19.46 -9.59 3.70
CA ASP A 694 -19.23 -9.09 5.06
C ASP A 694 -19.14 -10.26 6.06
N PRO A 695 -17.94 -10.82 6.28
CA PRO A 695 -17.74 -11.90 7.24
C PRO A 695 -17.85 -11.48 8.71
N VAL A 696 -17.80 -10.17 9.00
CA VAL A 696 -17.89 -9.66 10.37
C VAL A 696 -19.33 -9.78 10.85
N ASN A 697 -20.27 -9.32 10.02
CA ASN A 697 -21.70 -9.33 10.33
C ASN A 697 -22.44 -10.54 9.76
N GLY A 698 -21.76 -11.39 8.98
CA GLY A 698 -22.36 -12.54 8.31
C GLY A 698 -23.39 -12.12 7.28
N GLN A 699 -23.01 -11.20 6.39
CA GLN A 699 -23.91 -10.64 5.39
C GLN A 699 -23.31 -10.73 3.99
N GLU A 700 -24.18 -10.83 3.00
CA GLU A 700 -23.84 -10.68 1.59
C GLU A 700 -24.80 -9.66 0.96
N GLY A 701 -24.25 -8.75 0.17
CA GLY A 701 -24.96 -7.59 -0.34
C GLY A 701 -24.98 -7.50 -1.85
N PHE A 702 -26.07 -6.97 -2.40
CA PHE A 702 -26.22 -6.73 -3.84
C PHE A 702 -26.56 -5.27 -4.12
N ARG A 703 -25.81 -4.66 -5.03
CA ARG A 703 -26.10 -3.32 -5.56
C ARG A 703 -26.06 -3.34 -7.08
N LEU A 704 -27.19 -3.00 -7.70
CA LEU A 704 -27.29 -2.96 -9.16
C LEU A 704 -26.25 -1.97 -9.73
N ARG A 705 -25.60 -2.35 -10.82
CA ARG A 705 -24.72 -1.44 -11.56
C ARG A 705 -25.58 -0.48 -12.39
N SER A 706 -25.31 0.82 -12.26
CA SER A 706 -25.94 1.91 -13.02
C SER A 706 -25.49 1.93 -14.46
#